data_AF-A0AAV6C3P0-F1
#
_entry.id   AF-A0AAV6C3P0-F1
#
_cell.length_a   1.000
_cell.length_b   1.000
_cell.length_c   1.000
_cell.angle_alpha   90.00
_cell.angle_beta   90.00
_cell.angle_gamma   90.00
#
_symmetry.space_group_name_H-M   'P 1'
#
loop_
_entity.id
_entity.type
_entity.pdbx_description
1 polymer ?
#
loop_
_entity_poly.entity_id
_entity_poly.type
_entity_poly.pdbx_seq_one_letter_code
_entity_poly.pdbx_strand_id
1 'polypeptide(L)'
;MRLFAQGRSLLAAVFRHSRGENDMEEELRAHIAERTQDLERGGLGRGEAFRQARLEFGGYERFKDECREAGGGHFLQTLLQDLRFGFRMFRKSPAFTAVAVLTLALGIGTNTVIFSYVNAWLIKPLPYPQAERLMAFKAHDTKRGWTANSVPSTADYLDLEAEAKSFERAVAWTTWNFNLTGDGPPALVEGGRVSWGFFDALGARPIAGRTFLPEDDQAGRGHVAILGQGLWETRYASDRGIIGRSIRINDEPYTVVGVMPATFQFPLMGIANLWTPMAMTDAQRADRNNSWFSAFGKLKPGVTPAQANAECAAIFAHLEKEYPDTNANTTVVLTSLNDEIGKNEGAPQVLICFWIVGLILLIACANVANLMLARTARRVREFALRRALGATRGRLIRQLLSESVLLFLFGSVGAVLFGLCGIHVIDAAIPGHVRGYIVNYGHVGLDVTTLAFTMGIALGCGLLFGLAPAVENSRLDPNVTLKEESGQASGSSGGARLRRILVGAEVAVAVVVLVSTALLVRSFIISVRSSPGFTPANVVAAQLALPKTRYPQPALMRTFTQDVLSRLRALPQVESVGAASSVPFGGFGQGVEVRATNKPAPLPGQRFGARYTAVSTDYFATMHIRVLKGRTFTSADSAGAFPSAVIGQTLADRLWPGEDPIGQQLQFGDQHTLCTIVGVVGDVKMYNLRANPERQMYVSLEQFPSPTLAFVLRSA
;
A
#
# COMPACT_ATOMS: atom_id res chain seq x y z
N MET A 1 -23.49 33.61 -16.17
CA MET A 1 -23.14 34.84 -16.91
C MET A 1 -22.67 36.02 -16.04
N ARG A 2 -23.07 36.15 -14.76
CA ARG A 2 -22.60 37.25 -13.87
C ARG A 2 -21.13 37.16 -13.42
N LEU A 3 -20.55 35.96 -13.32
CA LEU A 3 -19.13 35.73 -12.97
C LEU A 3 -18.14 36.12 -14.08
N PHE A 4 -18.52 35.94 -15.36
CA PHE A 4 -17.69 36.33 -16.51
C PHE A 4 -17.66 37.86 -16.73
N ALA A 5 -18.71 38.57 -16.32
CA ALA A 5 -18.77 40.03 -16.38
C ALA A 5 -17.90 40.67 -15.28
N GLN A 6 -17.87 40.09 -14.07
CA GLN A 6 -16.97 40.51 -12.99
C GLN A 6 -15.50 40.21 -13.31
N GLY A 7 -15.19 39.09 -13.97
CA GLY A 7 -13.85 38.79 -14.45
C GLY A 7 -13.35 39.75 -15.54
N ARG A 8 -14.22 40.18 -16.45
CA ARG A 8 -13.88 41.18 -17.49
C ARG A 8 -13.74 42.59 -16.92
N SER A 9 -14.49 42.99 -15.89
CA SER A 9 -14.31 44.31 -15.27
C SER A 9 -13.04 44.37 -14.42
N LEU A 10 -12.68 43.29 -13.71
CA LEU A 10 -11.40 43.17 -12.99
C LEU A 10 -10.19 43.16 -13.94
N LEU A 11 -10.26 42.42 -15.05
CA LEU A 11 -9.21 42.45 -16.08
C LEU A 11 -9.16 43.80 -16.82
N ALA A 12 -10.29 44.46 -17.07
CA ALA A 12 -10.31 45.78 -17.68
C ALA A 12 -9.79 46.89 -16.74
N ALA A 13 -10.04 46.78 -15.44
CA ALA A 13 -9.51 47.69 -14.42
C ALA A 13 -7.99 47.56 -14.24
N VAL A 14 -7.43 46.36 -14.43
CA VAL A 14 -5.97 46.12 -14.39
C VAL A 14 -5.23 46.79 -15.57
N PHE A 15 -5.91 47.03 -16.70
CA PHE A 15 -5.30 47.58 -17.93
C PHE A 15 -5.72 49.01 -18.31
N ARG A 16 -6.69 49.64 -17.61
CA ARG A 16 -7.16 51.01 -17.90
C ARG A 16 -6.96 51.96 -16.72
N HIS A 17 -5.70 52.29 -16.44
CA HIS A 17 -5.31 53.16 -15.32
C HIS A 17 -5.74 54.64 -15.49
N SER A 18 -5.87 55.16 -16.71
CA SER A 18 -6.05 56.60 -16.92
C SER A 18 -7.49 57.11 -16.81
N ARG A 19 -8.51 56.24 -16.73
CA ARG A 19 -9.92 56.66 -16.61
C ARG A 19 -10.42 56.71 -15.17
N GLY A 20 -10.00 55.75 -14.33
CA GLY A 20 -10.43 55.72 -12.92
C GLY A 20 -9.89 56.86 -12.06
N GLU A 21 -8.70 57.40 -12.37
CA GLU A 21 -8.16 58.57 -11.64
C GLU A 21 -8.92 59.86 -11.93
N ASN A 22 -9.43 60.03 -13.16
CA ASN A 22 -10.24 61.20 -13.53
C ASN A 22 -11.65 61.12 -12.93
N ASP A 23 -12.28 59.94 -12.96
CA ASP A 23 -13.63 59.73 -12.43
C ASP A 23 -13.66 59.98 -10.89
N MET A 24 -12.65 59.52 -10.15
CA MET A 24 -12.51 59.79 -8.71
C MET A 24 -12.22 61.27 -8.39
N GLU A 25 -11.46 61.97 -9.23
CA GLU A 25 -11.24 63.41 -9.06
C GLU A 25 -12.51 64.24 -9.34
N GLU A 26 -13.33 63.81 -10.30
CA GLU A 26 -14.63 64.43 -10.57
C GLU A 26 -15.63 64.19 -9.43
N GLU A 27 -15.70 62.96 -8.90
CA GLU A 27 -16.61 62.60 -7.80
C GLU A 27 -16.24 63.34 -6.49
N LEU A 28 -14.95 63.45 -6.18
CA LEU A 28 -14.49 64.21 -5.01
C LEU A 28 -14.73 65.72 -5.15
N ARG A 29 -14.52 66.28 -6.36
CA ARG A 29 -14.85 67.68 -6.63
C ARG A 29 -16.35 67.94 -6.51
N ALA A 30 -17.18 66.98 -6.94
CA ALA A 30 -18.63 67.05 -6.80
C ALA A 30 -19.04 67.08 -5.31
N HIS A 31 -18.48 66.22 -4.47
CA HIS A 31 -18.78 66.22 -3.03
C HIS A 31 -18.27 67.45 -2.27
N ILE A 32 -17.09 67.98 -2.63
CA ILE A 32 -16.61 69.25 -2.07
C ILE A 32 -17.53 70.40 -2.51
N ALA A 33 -17.99 70.41 -3.75
CA ALA A 33 -18.91 71.43 -4.26
C ALA A 33 -20.30 71.35 -3.58
N GLU A 34 -20.84 70.14 -3.42
CA GLU A 34 -22.11 69.89 -2.74
C GLU A 34 -22.04 70.33 -1.27
N ARG A 35 -20.97 69.96 -0.55
CA ARG A 35 -20.78 70.37 0.84
C ARG A 35 -20.54 71.86 0.99
N THR A 36 -19.84 72.48 0.04
CA THR A 36 -19.69 73.95 -0.02
C THR A 36 -21.06 74.61 -0.15
N GLN A 37 -21.92 74.07 -1.01
CA GLN A 37 -23.26 74.60 -1.24
C GLN A 37 -24.20 74.43 -0.02
N ASP A 38 -24.05 73.34 0.73
CA ASP A 38 -24.79 73.13 1.98
C ASP A 38 -24.33 74.09 3.10
N LEU A 39 -23.03 74.37 3.18
CA LEU A 39 -22.48 75.36 4.12
C LEU A 39 -22.88 76.79 3.74
N GLU A 40 -22.97 77.10 2.45
CA GLU A 40 -23.52 78.37 1.95
C GLU A 40 -25.01 78.53 2.33
N ARG A 41 -25.81 77.46 2.22
CA ARG A 41 -27.21 77.44 2.67
C ARG A 41 -27.35 77.62 4.19
N GLY A 42 -26.33 77.25 4.96
CA GLY A 42 -26.21 77.49 6.39
C GLY A 42 -25.81 78.92 6.78
N GLY A 43 -25.59 79.83 5.82
CA GLY A 43 -25.30 81.24 6.06
C GLY A 43 -23.81 81.61 6.04
N LEU A 44 -22.90 80.68 5.68
CA LEU A 44 -21.49 80.99 5.51
C LEU A 44 -21.20 81.66 4.15
N GLY A 45 -20.29 82.64 4.15
CA GLY A 45 -19.82 83.25 2.92
C GLY A 45 -19.09 82.24 2.02
N ARG A 46 -19.31 82.30 0.71
CA ARG A 46 -18.78 81.36 -0.32
C ARG A 46 -17.29 81.02 -0.18
N GLY A 47 -16.46 82.00 0.18
CA GLY A 47 -15.02 81.78 0.41
C GLY A 47 -14.70 80.97 1.66
N GLU A 48 -15.48 81.14 2.73
CA GLU A 48 -15.35 80.39 3.99
C GLU A 48 -15.98 79.00 3.90
N ALA A 49 -17.14 78.88 3.27
CA ALA A 49 -17.80 77.61 3.00
C ALA A 49 -16.90 76.65 2.21
N PHE A 50 -16.23 77.14 1.16
CA PHE A 50 -15.30 76.33 0.37
C PHE A 50 -14.06 75.93 1.17
N ARG A 51 -13.52 76.84 1.99
CA ARG A 51 -12.36 76.55 2.85
C ARG A 51 -12.70 75.51 3.92
N GLN A 52 -13.89 75.60 4.53
CA GLN A 52 -14.36 74.67 5.55
C GLN A 52 -14.71 73.30 4.97
N ALA A 53 -15.39 73.23 3.82
CA ALA A 53 -15.61 71.97 3.10
C ALA A 53 -14.28 71.27 2.77
N ARG A 54 -13.29 72.03 2.32
CA ARG A 54 -11.94 71.49 2.01
C ARG A 54 -11.17 71.02 3.25
N LEU A 55 -11.44 71.60 4.43
CA LEU A 55 -10.87 71.17 5.71
C LEU A 55 -11.58 69.92 6.27
N GLU A 56 -12.92 69.83 6.16
CA GLU A 56 -13.71 68.66 6.58
C GLU A 56 -13.35 67.39 5.79
N PHE A 57 -13.14 67.51 4.48
CA PHE A 57 -12.72 66.39 3.62
C PHE A 57 -11.22 66.03 3.76
N GLY A 58 -10.50 66.65 4.68
CA GLY A 58 -9.23 66.14 5.20
C GLY A 58 -8.17 65.83 4.14
N GLY A 59 -7.67 66.85 3.42
CA GLY A 59 -6.46 66.77 2.60
C GLY A 59 -6.52 65.76 1.45
N TYR A 60 -6.77 66.26 0.24
CA TYR A 60 -6.79 65.59 -1.08
C TYR A 60 -6.00 64.27 -1.23
N GLU A 61 -4.79 64.19 -0.68
CA GLU A 61 -3.93 63.00 -0.76
C GLU A 61 -4.37 61.84 0.15
N ARG A 62 -4.92 62.12 1.33
CA ARG A 62 -5.28 61.09 2.32
C ARG A 62 -6.47 60.25 1.86
N PHE A 63 -7.47 60.89 1.25
CA PHE A 63 -8.63 60.21 0.68
C PHE A 63 -8.25 59.38 -0.57
N LYS A 64 -7.30 59.88 -1.39
CA LYS A 64 -6.72 59.11 -2.50
C LYS A 64 -6.00 57.86 -2.00
N ASP A 65 -5.26 57.95 -0.90
CA ASP A 65 -4.56 56.81 -0.32
C ASP A 65 -5.52 55.78 0.30
N GLU A 66 -6.59 56.22 0.99
CA GLU A 66 -7.61 55.32 1.56
C GLU A 66 -8.42 54.57 0.48
N CYS A 67 -8.82 55.25 -0.60
CA CYS A 67 -9.46 54.60 -1.75
C CYS A 67 -8.52 53.68 -2.54
N ARG A 68 -7.22 54.01 -2.62
CA ARG A 68 -6.19 53.15 -3.23
C ARG A 68 -5.94 51.87 -2.42
N GLU A 69 -6.03 51.93 -1.10
CA GLU A 69 -5.91 50.75 -0.22
C GLU A 69 -7.14 49.82 -0.29
N ALA A 70 -8.34 50.36 -0.52
CA ALA A 70 -9.58 49.58 -0.59
C ALA A 70 -9.74 48.75 -1.89
N GLY A 71 -9.02 49.10 -2.96
CA GLY A 71 -9.11 48.44 -4.27
C GLY A 71 -8.18 47.23 -4.41
N GLY A 72 -8.73 46.00 -4.48
CA GLY A 72 -7.96 44.75 -4.68
C GLY A 72 -7.07 44.70 -5.95
N GLY A 73 -7.22 45.65 -6.89
CA GLY A 73 -6.36 45.81 -8.06
C GLY A 73 -4.92 46.23 -7.72
N HIS A 74 -4.72 47.04 -6.67
CA HIS A 74 -3.37 47.46 -6.25
C HIS A 74 -2.57 46.27 -5.70
N PHE A 75 -3.22 45.36 -4.96
CA PHE A 75 -2.62 44.13 -4.47
C PHE A 75 -2.11 43.23 -5.60
N LEU A 76 -2.93 42.99 -6.63
CA LEU A 76 -2.56 42.20 -7.81
C LEU A 76 -1.39 42.80 -8.59
N GLN A 77 -1.42 44.12 -8.83
CA GLN A 77 -0.33 44.82 -9.52
C GLN A 77 0.97 44.78 -8.73
N THR A 78 0.91 45.04 -7.43
CA THR A 78 2.10 44.98 -6.59
C THR A 78 2.64 43.56 -6.43
N LEU A 79 1.78 42.53 -6.43
CA LEU A 79 2.20 41.13 -6.45
C LEU A 79 2.89 40.77 -7.77
N LEU A 80 2.34 41.18 -8.93
CA LEU A 80 2.98 41.00 -10.24
C LEU A 80 4.36 41.66 -10.30
N GLN A 81 4.49 42.86 -9.72
CA GLN A 81 5.76 43.56 -9.61
C GLN A 81 6.76 42.79 -8.74
N ASP A 82 6.31 42.26 -7.59
CA ASP A 82 7.13 41.46 -6.67
C ASP A 82 7.59 40.14 -7.34
N LEU A 83 6.72 39.48 -8.11
CA LEU A 83 7.06 38.27 -8.89
C LEU A 83 8.09 38.56 -9.99
N ARG A 84 7.89 39.64 -10.76
CA ARG A 84 8.84 40.05 -11.82
C ARG A 84 10.19 40.43 -11.22
N PHE A 85 10.18 41.07 -10.05
CA PHE A 85 11.39 41.36 -9.30
C PHE A 85 12.09 40.09 -8.85
N GLY A 86 11.37 39.15 -8.23
CA GLY A 86 11.92 37.86 -7.79
C GLY A 86 12.58 37.07 -8.92
N PHE A 87 11.91 36.99 -10.08
CA PHE A 87 12.47 36.34 -11.27
C PHE A 87 13.78 37.01 -11.73
N ARG A 88 13.82 38.35 -11.76
CA ARG A 88 15.05 39.10 -12.09
C ARG A 88 16.16 38.82 -11.09
N MET A 89 15.83 38.71 -9.81
CA MET A 89 16.81 38.40 -8.78
C MET A 89 17.36 36.99 -8.90
N PHE A 90 16.56 36.00 -9.29
CA PHE A 90 17.04 34.64 -9.55
C PHE A 90 18.01 34.58 -10.73
N ARG A 91 17.72 35.30 -11.82
CA ARG A 91 18.65 35.42 -12.97
C ARG A 91 19.99 36.06 -12.60
N LYS A 92 20.01 36.95 -11.61
CA LYS A 92 21.25 37.58 -11.10
C LYS A 92 22.08 36.66 -10.19
N SER A 93 21.51 35.57 -9.69
CA SER A 93 22.20 34.63 -8.79
C SER A 93 21.94 33.17 -9.20
N PRO A 94 22.41 32.76 -10.39
CA PRO A 94 22.05 31.47 -10.97
C PRO A 94 22.50 30.28 -10.12
N ALA A 95 23.70 30.34 -9.51
CA ALA A 95 24.21 29.26 -8.67
C ALA A 95 23.33 29.01 -7.43
N PHE A 96 22.93 30.08 -6.73
CA PHE A 96 22.01 29.97 -5.59
C PHE A 96 20.67 29.39 -6.02
N THR A 97 20.10 29.91 -7.11
CA THR A 97 18.79 29.45 -7.60
C THR A 97 18.86 27.99 -8.01
N ALA A 98 19.91 27.57 -8.72
CA ALA A 98 20.10 26.19 -9.12
C ALA A 98 20.16 25.24 -7.92
N VAL A 99 21.00 25.54 -6.92
CA VAL A 99 21.12 24.72 -5.71
C VAL A 99 19.79 24.65 -4.96
N ALA A 100 19.13 25.80 -4.74
CA ALA A 100 17.86 25.82 -4.04
C ALA A 100 16.76 25.07 -4.79
N VAL A 101 16.65 25.25 -6.12
CA VAL A 101 15.66 24.53 -6.94
C VAL A 101 15.94 23.03 -6.97
N LEU A 102 17.20 22.59 -7.09
CA LEU A 102 17.56 21.17 -7.07
C LEU A 102 17.26 20.52 -5.71
N THR A 103 17.60 21.19 -4.60
CA THR A 103 17.30 20.71 -3.25
C THR A 103 15.79 20.58 -3.02
N LEU A 104 15.02 21.56 -3.47
CA LEU A 104 13.54 21.52 -3.39
C LEU A 104 12.95 20.47 -4.32
N ALA A 105 13.47 20.34 -5.54
CA ALA A 105 13.03 19.32 -6.50
C ALA A 105 13.24 17.92 -5.94
N LEU A 106 14.37 17.65 -5.30
CA LEU A 106 14.64 16.36 -4.67
C LEU A 106 13.73 16.13 -3.44
N GLY A 107 13.62 17.10 -2.55
CA GLY A 107 12.81 16.98 -1.33
C GLY A 107 11.31 16.84 -1.62
N ILE A 108 10.76 17.77 -2.39
CA ILE A 108 9.34 17.77 -2.80
C ILE A 108 9.08 16.60 -3.75
N GLY A 109 10.00 16.28 -4.66
CA GLY A 109 9.85 15.21 -5.65
C GLY A 109 9.80 13.84 -4.99
N THR A 110 10.72 13.56 -4.06
CA THR A 110 10.70 12.29 -3.30
C THR A 110 9.40 12.16 -2.51
N ASN A 111 8.93 13.25 -1.87
CA ASN A 111 7.65 13.25 -1.16
C ASN A 111 6.47 13.01 -2.11
N THR A 112 6.51 13.59 -3.31
CA THR A 112 5.50 13.41 -4.37
C THR A 112 5.45 11.96 -4.86
N VAL A 113 6.61 11.30 -5.05
CA VAL A 113 6.67 9.88 -5.43
C VAL A 113 6.02 9.01 -4.36
N ILE A 114 6.46 9.13 -3.10
CA ILE A 114 5.91 8.30 -2.01
C ILE A 114 4.43 8.61 -1.78
N PHE A 115 4.02 9.87 -1.86
CA PHE A 115 2.61 10.23 -1.78
C PHE A 115 1.80 9.62 -2.93
N SER A 116 2.35 9.45 -4.12
CA SER A 116 1.65 8.76 -5.23
C SER A 116 1.32 7.31 -4.86
N TYR A 117 2.22 6.61 -4.16
CA TYR A 117 1.96 5.27 -3.62
C TYR A 117 0.96 5.29 -2.47
N VAL A 118 1.08 6.23 -1.52
CA VAL A 118 0.09 6.41 -0.43
C VAL A 118 -1.30 6.68 -1.02
N ASN A 119 -1.38 7.55 -2.02
CA ASN A 119 -2.62 7.91 -2.70
C ASN A 119 -3.21 6.69 -3.41
N ALA A 120 -2.41 5.94 -4.17
CA ALA A 120 -2.88 4.73 -4.84
C ALA A 120 -3.32 3.62 -3.86
N TRP A 121 -2.64 3.45 -2.73
CA TRP A 121 -2.87 2.32 -1.82
C TRP A 121 -3.87 2.60 -0.71
N LEU A 122 -3.89 3.82 -0.15
CA LEU A 122 -4.68 4.17 1.03
C LEU A 122 -5.80 5.16 0.75
N ILE A 123 -5.65 6.06 -0.23
CA ILE A 123 -6.60 7.16 -0.46
C ILE A 123 -7.59 6.81 -1.57
N LYS A 124 -7.10 6.27 -2.69
CA LYS A 124 -7.94 5.85 -3.79
C LYS A 124 -8.80 4.67 -3.32
N PRO A 125 -10.12 4.71 -3.59
CA PRO A 125 -10.94 3.54 -3.36
C PRO A 125 -10.41 2.37 -4.19
N LEU A 126 -10.66 1.15 -3.72
CA LEU A 126 -10.42 -0.03 -4.55
C LEU A 126 -11.17 0.12 -5.89
N PRO A 127 -10.66 -0.47 -6.98
CA PRO A 127 -11.25 -0.34 -8.32
C PRO A 127 -12.53 -1.18 -8.48
N TYR A 128 -13.19 -1.52 -7.36
CA TYR A 128 -14.45 -2.25 -7.32
C TYR A 128 -15.60 -1.27 -7.09
N PRO A 129 -16.67 -1.34 -7.89
CA PRO A 129 -17.87 -0.55 -7.65
C PRO A 129 -18.44 -0.82 -6.25
N GLN A 130 -18.59 0.24 -5.45
CA GLN A 130 -19.11 0.19 -4.08
C GLN A 130 -18.25 -0.68 -3.14
N ALA A 131 -16.93 -0.54 -3.23
CA ALA A 131 -15.96 -1.30 -2.44
C ALA A 131 -16.19 -1.20 -0.91
N GLU A 132 -16.76 -0.09 -0.44
CA GLU A 132 -17.12 0.13 0.96
C GLU A 132 -18.17 -0.86 1.52
N ARG A 133 -18.88 -1.56 0.63
CA ARG A 133 -19.86 -2.61 0.99
C ARG A 133 -19.26 -4.01 1.01
N LEU A 134 -17.99 -4.19 0.63
CA LEU A 134 -17.33 -5.49 0.59
C LEU A 134 -16.73 -5.83 1.96
N MET A 135 -17.17 -6.96 2.52
CA MET A 135 -16.81 -7.41 3.86
C MET A 135 -16.18 -8.80 3.79
N ALA A 136 -14.92 -8.93 4.21
CA ALA A 136 -14.24 -10.21 4.37
C ALA A 136 -14.81 -10.98 5.58
N PHE A 137 -15.02 -12.29 5.40
CA PHE A 137 -15.51 -13.18 6.45
C PHE A 137 -14.33 -13.81 7.18
N LYS A 138 -14.29 -13.64 8.51
CA LYS A 138 -13.23 -14.17 9.35
C LYS A 138 -13.77 -15.03 10.46
N ALA A 139 -13.32 -16.27 10.53
CA ALA A 139 -13.54 -17.14 11.67
C ALA A 139 -12.92 -16.51 12.91
N HIS A 140 -13.70 -16.44 13.98
CA HIS A 140 -13.30 -15.86 15.25
C HIS A 140 -13.61 -16.84 16.38
N ASP A 141 -12.60 -17.16 17.18
CA ASP A 141 -12.73 -17.94 18.40
C ASP A 141 -13.03 -16.98 19.56
N THR A 142 -14.28 -16.99 20.05
CA THR A 142 -14.76 -16.06 21.09
C THR A 142 -14.11 -16.30 22.45
N LYS A 143 -13.53 -17.48 22.68
CA LYS A 143 -12.88 -17.85 23.94
C LYS A 143 -11.41 -17.47 23.97
N ARG A 144 -10.70 -17.70 22.86
CA ARG A 144 -9.25 -17.46 22.74
C ARG A 144 -8.93 -16.08 22.14
N GLY A 145 -9.92 -15.41 21.55
CA GLY A 145 -9.76 -14.11 20.91
C GLY A 145 -8.91 -14.13 19.63
N TRP A 146 -8.70 -15.32 19.04
CA TRP A 146 -7.97 -15.45 17.79
C TRP A 146 -8.90 -15.37 16.58
N THR A 147 -8.42 -14.77 15.50
CA THR A 147 -9.19 -14.56 14.26
C THR A 147 -8.40 -15.10 13.07
N ALA A 148 -9.03 -15.93 12.25
CA ALA A 148 -8.46 -16.49 11.03
C ALA A 148 -8.85 -15.66 9.80
N ASN A 149 -8.00 -15.62 8.78
CA ASN A 149 -8.33 -15.02 7.48
C ASN A 149 -9.06 -16.03 6.55
N SER A 150 -10.02 -16.76 7.09
CA SER A 150 -10.83 -17.77 6.40
C SER A 150 -12.18 -17.93 7.10
N VAL A 151 -13.14 -18.59 6.44
CA VAL A 151 -14.37 -19.06 7.10
C VAL A 151 -14.09 -20.27 8.00
N PRO A 152 -14.94 -20.57 9.01
CA PRO A 152 -14.72 -21.71 9.90
C PRO A 152 -14.72 -23.06 9.20
N SER A 153 -15.69 -23.30 8.31
CA SER A 153 -15.79 -24.51 7.51
C SER A 153 -16.55 -24.26 6.21
N THR A 154 -16.55 -25.26 5.33
CA THR A 154 -17.30 -25.19 4.07
C THR A 154 -18.80 -25.16 4.31
N ALA A 155 -19.32 -26.04 5.16
CA ALA A 155 -20.76 -26.09 5.45
C ALA A 155 -21.23 -24.81 6.17
N ASP A 156 -20.46 -24.28 7.12
CA ASP A 156 -20.84 -23.03 7.83
C ASP A 156 -20.90 -21.83 6.87
N TYR A 157 -20.04 -21.79 5.84
CA TYR A 157 -20.14 -20.77 4.79
C TYR A 157 -21.41 -20.93 3.95
N LEU A 158 -21.81 -22.16 3.63
CA LEU A 158 -23.04 -22.43 2.87
C LEU A 158 -24.30 -22.09 3.68
N ASP A 159 -24.30 -22.37 4.99
CA ASP A 159 -25.38 -21.96 5.90
C ASP A 159 -25.46 -20.44 5.98
N LEU A 160 -24.33 -19.74 6.12
CA LEU A 160 -24.27 -18.29 6.09
C LEU A 160 -24.75 -17.73 4.75
N GLU A 161 -24.34 -18.32 3.62
CA GLU A 161 -24.80 -17.91 2.29
C GLU A 161 -26.31 -18.10 2.12
N ALA A 162 -26.89 -19.15 2.70
CA ALA A 162 -28.32 -19.46 2.61
C ALA A 162 -29.18 -18.60 3.55
N GLU A 163 -28.73 -18.35 4.78
CA GLU A 163 -29.51 -17.69 5.82
C GLU A 163 -29.35 -16.17 5.84
N ALA A 164 -28.17 -15.65 5.49
CA ALA A 164 -27.87 -14.23 5.67
C ALA A 164 -28.61 -13.35 4.65
N LYS A 165 -29.41 -12.41 5.16
CA LYS A 165 -30.20 -11.47 4.37
C LYS A 165 -29.49 -10.15 4.15
N SER A 166 -28.44 -9.84 4.90
CA SER A 166 -27.65 -8.61 4.78
C SER A 166 -26.84 -8.52 3.48
N PHE A 167 -26.54 -9.65 2.82
CA PHE A 167 -25.67 -9.67 1.65
C PHE A 167 -26.45 -9.76 0.34
N GLU A 168 -26.00 -9.01 -0.66
CA GLU A 168 -26.40 -9.15 -2.06
C GLU A 168 -25.77 -10.40 -2.67
N ARG A 169 -24.52 -10.68 -2.29
CA ARG A 169 -23.78 -11.87 -2.68
C ARG A 169 -22.76 -12.22 -1.59
N ALA A 170 -22.67 -13.50 -1.22
CA ALA A 170 -21.52 -14.07 -0.54
C ALA A 170 -20.70 -14.85 -1.59
N VAL A 171 -19.37 -14.74 -1.53
CA VAL A 171 -18.50 -15.39 -2.51
C VAL A 171 -17.31 -16.03 -1.85
N ALA A 172 -16.91 -17.20 -2.37
CA ALA A 172 -15.77 -17.97 -1.94
C ALA A 172 -14.66 -17.88 -2.98
N TRP A 173 -13.41 -17.83 -2.54
CA TRP A 173 -12.25 -17.79 -3.42
C TRP A 173 -11.03 -18.44 -2.77
N THR A 174 -10.14 -19.00 -3.59
CA THR A 174 -8.84 -19.50 -3.16
C THR A 174 -7.83 -19.39 -4.29
N THR A 175 -6.54 -19.24 -3.97
CA THR A 175 -5.47 -19.31 -4.96
C THR A 175 -5.30 -20.75 -5.44
N TRP A 176 -5.00 -20.94 -6.72
CA TRP A 176 -4.81 -22.26 -7.28
C TRP A 176 -3.79 -22.24 -8.42
N ASN A 177 -3.01 -23.32 -8.53
CA ASN A 177 -2.07 -23.50 -9.62
C ASN A 177 -2.62 -24.53 -10.63
N PHE A 178 -2.50 -24.19 -11.91
CA PHE A 178 -3.07 -24.96 -13.01
C PHE A 178 -1.97 -25.41 -13.99
N ASN A 179 -1.91 -26.71 -14.29
CA ASN A 179 -1.03 -27.20 -15.35
C ASN A 179 -1.73 -27.07 -16.71
N LEU A 180 -1.27 -26.16 -17.56
CA LEU A 180 -1.72 -26.07 -18.95
C LEU A 180 -0.88 -26.98 -19.84
N THR A 181 -1.54 -27.87 -20.58
CA THR A 181 -0.91 -28.82 -21.52
C THR A 181 -1.66 -28.87 -22.86
N GLY A 182 -1.19 -29.69 -23.81
CA GLY A 182 -1.89 -29.95 -25.08
C GLY A 182 -1.59 -28.95 -26.21
N ASP A 183 -1.66 -27.65 -25.92
CA ASP A 183 -1.59 -26.59 -26.95
C ASP A 183 -0.27 -25.80 -26.94
N GLY A 184 0.83 -26.41 -26.47
CA GLY A 184 2.16 -25.78 -26.36
C GLY A 184 3.01 -26.38 -25.24
N PRO A 185 4.15 -25.76 -24.89
CA PRO A 185 4.96 -26.18 -23.75
C PRO A 185 4.10 -26.25 -22.46
N PRO A 186 4.28 -27.30 -21.64
CA PRO A 186 3.64 -27.39 -20.34
C PRO A 186 3.98 -26.16 -19.50
N ALA A 187 2.97 -25.51 -18.93
CA ALA A 187 3.16 -24.33 -18.10
C ALA A 187 2.33 -24.45 -16.82
N LEU A 188 2.97 -24.14 -15.68
CA LEU A 188 2.26 -23.92 -14.42
C LEU A 188 1.75 -22.49 -14.40
N VAL A 189 0.45 -22.31 -14.31
CA VAL A 189 -0.21 -21.00 -14.32
C VAL A 189 -0.87 -20.75 -12.97
N GLU A 190 -0.50 -19.63 -12.35
CA GLU A 190 -1.14 -19.11 -11.15
C GLU A 190 -2.52 -18.54 -11.48
N GLY A 191 -3.49 -18.85 -10.63
CA GLY A 191 -4.88 -18.52 -10.83
C GLY A 191 -5.70 -18.64 -9.56
N GLY A 192 -7.01 -18.75 -9.72
CA GLY A 192 -7.92 -18.94 -8.58
C GLY A 192 -9.09 -19.85 -8.88
N ARG A 193 -9.58 -20.50 -7.83
CA ARG A 193 -10.92 -21.09 -7.82
C ARG A 193 -11.87 -20.12 -7.15
N VAL A 194 -12.98 -19.82 -7.79
CA VAL A 194 -13.93 -18.81 -7.31
C VAL A 194 -15.36 -19.30 -7.45
N SER A 195 -16.23 -18.94 -6.52
CA SER A 195 -17.66 -19.21 -6.68
C SER A 195 -18.24 -18.39 -7.84
N TRP A 196 -19.35 -18.84 -8.42
CA TRP A 196 -19.90 -18.24 -9.64
C TRP A 196 -20.14 -16.73 -9.54
N GLY A 197 -20.55 -16.25 -8.36
CA GLY A 197 -20.88 -14.84 -8.11
C GLY A 197 -19.68 -13.92 -7.88
N PHE A 198 -18.45 -14.44 -7.87
CA PHE A 198 -17.23 -13.70 -7.51
C PHE A 198 -17.02 -12.43 -8.35
N PHE A 199 -17.07 -12.57 -9.68
CA PHE A 199 -16.84 -11.43 -10.58
C PHE A 199 -17.97 -10.40 -10.48
N ASP A 200 -19.22 -10.86 -10.31
CA ASP A 200 -20.36 -9.96 -10.16
C ASP A 200 -20.32 -9.16 -8.85
N ALA A 201 -19.90 -9.80 -7.74
CA ALA A 201 -19.72 -9.10 -6.47
C ALA A 201 -18.69 -7.97 -6.58
N LEU A 202 -17.63 -8.17 -7.38
CA LEU A 202 -16.60 -7.16 -7.66
C LEU A 202 -16.96 -6.21 -8.81
N GLY A 203 -18.10 -6.41 -9.48
CA GLY A 203 -18.50 -5.62 -10.64
C GLY A 203 -17.60 -5.81 -11.88
N ALA A 204 -16.85 -6.91 -11.94
CA ALA A 204 -15.94 -7.21 -13.03
C ALA A 204 -16.71 -7.70 -14.28
N ARG A 205 -16.23 -7.29 -15.46
CA ARG A 205 -16.82 -7.65 -16.74
C ARG A 205 -15.74 -8.19 -17.68
N PRO A 206 -15.99 -9.33 -18.35
CA PRO A 206 -15.05 -9.89 -19.30
C PRO A 206 -15.00 -9.02 -20.58
N ILE A 207 -13.83 -8.97 -21.21
CA ILE A 207 -13.63 -8.33 -22.52
C ILE A 207 -14.15 -9.18 -23.68
N ALA A 208 -14.26 -10.50 -23.47
CA ALA A 208 -14.86 -11.45 -24.39
C ALA A 208 -15.54 -12.58 -23.62
N GLY A 209 -16.69 -13.06 -24.10
CA GLY A 209 -17.44 -14.15 -23.48
C GLY A 209 -18.28 -13.72 -22.26
N ARG A 210 -18.37 -14.58 -21.25
CA ARG A 210 -19.20 -14.42 -20.04
C ARG A 210 -18.44 -14.76 -18.76
N THR A 211 -19.02 -14.39 -17.62
CA THR A 211 -18.62 -14.88 -16.29
C THR A 211 -19.22 -16.26 -16.02
N PHE A 212 -18.88 -16.85 -14.87
CA PHE A 212 -19.45 -18.12 -14.42
C PHE A 212 -20.94 -17.99 -14.09
N LEU A 213 -21.69 -19.04 -14.41
CA LEU A 213 -23.12 -19.19 -14.10
C LEU A 213 -23.30 -20.11 -12.88
N PRO A 214 -24.46 -20.05 -12.19
CA PRO A 214 -24.75 -20.95 -11.07
C PRO A 214 -24.63 -22.44 -11.42
N GLU A 215 -24.96 -22.81 -12.67
CA GLU A 215 -24.82 -24.19 -13.18
C GLU A 215 -23.36 -24.64 -13.35
N ASP A 216 -22.44 -23.71 -13.59
CA ASP A 216 -21.00 -24.02 -13.74
C ASP A 216 -20.37 -24.36 -12.38
N ASP A 217 -20.95 -23.88 -11.27
CA ASP A 217 -20.44 -24.05 -9.90
C ASP A 217 -21.07 -25.25 -9.18
N GLN A 218 -21.75 -26.12 -9.94
CA GLN A 218 -22.27 -27.40 -9.46
C GLN A 218 -21.21 -28.50 -9.54
N ALA A 219 -21.29 -29.47 -8.63
CA ALA A 219 -20.44 -30.65 -8.64
C ALA A 219 -20.49 -31.35 -10.02
N GLY A 220 -19.32 -31.59 -10.60
CA GLY A 220 -19.18 -32.24 -11.92
C GLY A 220 -19.43 -31.34 -13.15
N ARG A 221 -19.84 -30.08 -12.98
CA ARG A 221 -20.08 -29.13 -14.09
C ARG A 221 -19.02 -28.02 -14.19
N GLY A 222 -18.05 -28.01 -13.27
CA GLY A 222 -16.97 -27.00 -13.18
C GLY A 222 -15.87 -27.04 -14.23
N HIS A 223 -16.07 -27.71 -15.37
CA HIS A 223 -15.07 -27.81 -16.46
C HIS A 223 -15.14 -26.61 -17.42
N VAL A 224 -15.19 -25.40 -16.85
CA VAL A 224 -15.14 -24.13 -17.58
C VAL A 224 -14.03 -23.25 -17.01
N ALA A 225 -13.45 -22.40 -17.86
CA ALA A 225 -12.33 -21.54 -17.49
C ALA A 225 -12.52 -20.11 -18.00
N ILE A 226 -12.01 -19.14 -17.24
CA ILE A 226 -11.88 -17.75 -17.65
C ILE A 226 -10.39 -17.42 -17.70
N LEU A 227 -9.92 -16.86 -18.81
CA LEU A 227 -8.51 -16.48 -18.98
C LEU A 227 -8.28 -15.04 -18.56
N GLY A 228 -7.11 -14.74 -17.99
CA GLY A 228 -6.61 -13.38 -17.91
C GLY A 228 -6.10 -12.90 -19.27
N GLN A 229 -6.29 -11.62 -19.59
CA GLN A 229 -5.87 -11.02 -20.85
C GLN A 229 -4.39 -11.30 -21.18
N GLY A 230 -3.48 -11.24 -20.20
CA GLY A 230 -2.06 -11.51 -20.44
C GLY A 230 -1.77 -12.94 -20.92
N LEU A 231 -2.48 -13.94 -20.37
CA LEU A 231 -2.37 -15.34 -20.83
C LEU A 231 -3.00 -15.51 -22.22
N TRP A 232 -4.12 -14.84 -22.46
CA TRP A 232 -4.79 -14.84 -23.77
C TRP A 232 -3.91 -14.24 -24.87
N GLU A 233 -3.21 -13.14 -24.60
CA GLU A 233 -2.27 -12.49 -25.52
C GLU A 233 -1.02 -13.36 -25.74
N THR A 234 -0.37 -13.81 -24.67
CA THR A 234 0.94 -14.48 -24.77
C THR A 234 0.88 -15.92 -25.27
N ARG A 235 -0.14 -16.70 -24.87
CA ARG A 235 -0.25 -18.12 -25.23
C ARG A 235 -1.20 -18.35 -26.40
N TYR A 236 -2.26 -17.56 -26.51
CA TYR A 236 -3.33 -17.76 -27.49
C TYR A 236 -3.41 -16.63 -28.54
N ALA A 237 -2.38 -15.78 -28.62
CA ALA A 237 -2.25 -14.72 -29.64
C ALA A 237 -3.48 -13.81 -29.78
N SER A 238 -4.20 -13.57 -28.67
CA SER A 238 -5.45 -12.78 -28.65
C SER A 238 -6.55 -13.32 -29.57
N ASP A 239 -6.56 -14.62 -29.86
CA ASP A 239 -7.57 -15.25 -30.70
C ASP A 239 -8.96 -15.18 -30.04
N ARG A 240 -9.91 -14.46 -30.65
CA ARG A 240 -11.30 -14.38 -30.18
C ARG A 240 -12.05 -15.70 -30.32
N GLY A 241 -11.59 -16.59 -31.19
CA GLY A 241 -12.09 -17.96 -31.32
C GLY A 241 -11.79 -18.87 -30.13
N ILE A 242 -11.04 -18.38 -29.12
CA ILE A 242 -10.81 -19.13 -27.88
C ILE A 242 -12.11 -19.36 -27.08
N ILE A 243 -13.10 -18.47 -27.19
CA ILE A 243 -14.38 -18.62 -26.48
C ILE A 243 -15.13 -19.82 -27.04
N GLY A 244 -15.52 -20.75 -26.16
CA GLY A 244 -16.14 -22.03 -26.53
C GLY A 244 -15.14 -23.12 -26.90
N ARG A 245 -13.84 -22.81 -27.03
CA ARG A 245 -12.79 -23.79 -27.29
C ARG A 245 -12.41 -24.53 -26.00
N SER A 246 -12.07 -25.82 -26.15
CA SER A 246 -11.53 -26.62 -25.07
C SER A 246 -10.01 -26.47 -24.97
N ILE A 247 -9.52 -26.26 -23.75
CA ILE A 247 -8.09 -26.28 -23.37
C ILE A 247 -7.85 -27.37 -22.32
N ARG A 248 -6.64 -27.93 -22.25
CA ARG A 248 -6.31 -28.94 -21.24
C ARG A 248 -5.72 -28.31 -19.97
N ILE A 249 -6.45 -28.42 -18.87
CA ILE A 249 -6.02 -28.00 -17.53
C ILE A 249 -5.93 -29.25 -16.66
N ASN A 250 -4.76 -29.52 -16.07
CA ASN A 250 -4.51 -30.72 -15.26
C ASN A 250 -4.92 -32.02 -15.98
N ASP A 251 -4.66 -32.06 -17.30
CA ASP A 251 -5.00 -33.18 -18.19
C ASP A 251 -6.50 -33.45 -18.40
N GLU A 252 -7.35 -32.51 -17.99
CA GLU A 252 -8.80 -32.54 -18.20
C GLU A 252 -9.22 -31.42 -19.18
N PRO A 253 -10.25 -31.66 -20.02
CA PRO A 253 -10.76 -30.64 -20.93
C PRO A 253 -11.57 -29.59 -20.17
N TYR A 254 -11.25 -28.32 -20.38
CA TYR A 254 -11.98 -27.16 -19.85
C TYR A 254 -12.41 -26.26 -21.00
N THR A 255 -13.66 -25.82 -21.00
CA THR A 255 -14.17 -24.89 -22.02
C THR A 255 -13.88 -23.46 -21.60
N VAL A 256 -13.22 -22.67 -22.44
CA VAL A 256 -12.99 -21.25 -22.16
C VAL A 256 -14.30 -20.49 -22.38
N VAL A 257 -14.85 -19.88 -21.34
CA VAL A 257 -16.13 -19.16 -21.39
C VAL A 257 -15.96 -17.64 -21.38
N GLY A 258 -14.80 -17.14 -20.98
CA GLY A 258 -14.53 -15.71 -20.94
C GLY A 258 -13.06 -15.33 -20.85
N VAL A 259 -12.78 -14.04 -21.13
CA VAL A 259 -11.48 -13.42 -20.93
C VAL A 259 -11.65 -12.17 -20.07
N MET A 260 -10.93 -12.08 -18.95
CA MET A 260 -10.92 -10.92 -18.06
C MET A 260 -9.86 -9.89 -18.48
N PRO A 261 -10.15 -8.58 -18.40
CA PRO A 261 -9.18 -7.54 -18.73
C PRO A 261 -7.98 -7.56 -17.78
N ALA A 262 -6.82 -7.11 -18.25
CA ALA A 262 -5.60 -6.99 -17.43
C ALA A 262 -5.75 -6.00 -16.26
N THR A 263 -6.74 -5.10 -16.33
CA THR A 263 -7.08 -4.17 -15.24
C THR A 263 -7.83 -4.84 -14.09
N PHE A 264 -8.39 -6.04 -14.29
CA PHE A 264 -8.99 -6.79 -13.20
C PHE A 264 -7.88 -7.39 -12.33
N GLN A 265 -7.79 -6.91 -11.10
CA GLN A 265 -6.85 -7.38 -10.11
C GLN A 265 -7.59 -7.63 -8.81
N PHE A 266 -7.21 -8.70 -8.11
CA PHE A 266 -7.70 -8.99 -6.76
C PHE A 266 -6.50 -9.25 -5.85
N PRO A 267 -5.99 -8.21 -5.15
CA PRO A 267 -4.69 -8.25 -4.47
C PRO A 267 -4.50 -9.43 -3.51
N LEU A 268 -5.57 -9.85 -2.82
CA LEU A 268 -5.52 -10.98 -1.87
C LEU A 268 -5.23 -12.33 -2.56
N MET A 269 -5.45 -12.46 -3.87
CA MET A 269 -5.12 -13.65 -4.66
C MET A 269 -3.79 -13.49 -5.41
N GLY A 270 -3.16 -12.31 -5.39
CA GLY A 270 -1.96 -12.03 -6.14
C GLY A 270 -2.18 -12.06 -7.65
N ILE A 271 -1.25 -12.68 -8.38
CA ILE A 271 -1.35 -12.83 -9.84
C ILE A 271 -2.30 -13.99 -10.15
N ALA A 272 -3.40 -13.69 -10.81
CA ALA A 272 -4.31 -14.69 -11.33
C ALA A 272 -4.47 -14.52 -12.84
N ASN A 273 -4.02 -15.51 -13.60
CA ASN A 273 -4.08 -15.53 -15.06
C ASN A 273 -5.15 -16.50 -15.58
N LEU A 274 -5.78 -17.25 -14.69
CA LEU A 274 -6.75 -18.29 -15.01
C LEU A 274 -7.70 -18.47 -13.82
N TRP A 275 -8.99 -18.59 -14.10
CA TRP A 275 -9.99 -18.91 -13.09
C TRP A 275 -10.82 -20.12 -13.50
N THR A 276 -11.17 -20.95 -12.53
CA THR A 276 -12.18 -22.00 -12.66
C THR A 276 -13.24 -21.86 -11.56
N PRO A 277 -14.45 -22.41 -11.75
CA PRO A 277 -15.44 -22.46 -10.68
C PRO A 277 -14.93 -23.22 -9.46
N MET A 278 -15.53 -22.94 -8.30
CA MET A 278 -15.22 -23.64 -7.07
C MET A 278 -15.71 -25.09 -7.13
N ALA A 279 -16.91 -25.30 -7.68
CA ALA A 279 -17.56 -26.58 -7.99
C ALA A 279 -17.31 -27.65 -6.92
N MET A 280 -17.70 -27.33 -5.68
CA MET A 280 -17.47 -28.17 -4.52
C MET A 280 -18.21 -29.50 -4.64
N THR A 281 -17.55 -30.61 -4.28
CA THR A 281 -18.19 -31.93 -4.22
C THR A 281 -19.15 -32.02 -3.04
N ASP A 282 -20.10 -32.96 -3.07
CA ASP A 282 -21.05 -33.15 -1.96
C ASP A 282 -20.34 -33.41 -0.62
N ALA A 283 -19.24 -34.16 -0.65
CA ALA A 283 -18.41 -34.41 0.53
C ALA A 283 -17.77 -33.12 1.07
N GLN A 284 -17.29 -32.23 0.19
CA GLN A 284 -16.74 -30.94 0.61
C GLN A 284 -17.83 -30.01 1.16
N ARG A 285 -19.02 -30.01 0.53
CA ARG A 285 -20.15 -29.19 0.98
C ARG A 285 -20.65 -29.59 2.37
N ALA A 286 -20.56 -30.88 2.71
CA ALA A 286 -20.94 -31.40 4.02
C ALA A 286 -19.86 -31.22 5.10
N ASP A 287 -18.66 -30.74 4.75
CA ASP A 287 -17.52 -30.65 5.66
C ASP A 287 -17.66 -29.44 6.61
N ARG A 288 -17.88 -29.73 7.91
CA ARG A 288 -17.92 -28.77 9.03
C ARG A 288 -16.59 -28.63 9.78
N ASN A 289 -15.56 -29.36 9.38
CA ASN A 289 -14.28 -29.39 10.06
C ASN A 289 -13.19 -28.61 9.34
N ASN A 290 -13.34 -28.40 8.03
CA ASN A 290 -12.28 -27.79 7.24
C ASN A 290 -12.75 -26.64 6.36
N SER A 291 -11.86 -25.67 6.21
CA SER A 291 -11.98 -24.56 5.27
C SER A 291 -10.65 -24.41 4.51
N TRP A 292 -10.75 -24.43 3.19
CA TRP A 292 -9.61 -24.36 2.26
C TRP A 292 -9.70 -23.12 1.35
N PHE A 293 -10.63 -22.21 1.65
CA PHE A 293 -10.89 -21.00 0.90
C PHE A 293 -11.18 -19.83 1.85
N SER A 294 -11.02 -18.62 1.32
CA SER A 294 -11.46 -17.39 1.96
C SER A 294 -12.79 -16.95 1.36
N ALA A 295 -13.55 -16.14 2.08
CA ALA A 295 -14.82 -15.63 1.59
C ALA A 295 -15.00 -14.16 1.93
N PHE A 296 -15.82 -13.49 1.12
CA PHE A 296 -16.30 -12.14 1.40
C PHE A 296 -17.73 -11.99 0.91
N GLY A 297 -18.44 -10.99 1.45
CA GLY A 297 -19.79 -10.65 1.04
C GLY A 297 -19.91 -9.18 0.65
N LYS A 298 -20.77 -8.90 -0.33
CA LYS A 298 -21.21 -7.54 -0.66
C LYS A 298 -22.50 -7.26 0.09
N LEU A 299 -22.48 -6.34 1.06
CA LEU A 299 -23.68 -5.92 1.80
C LEU A 299 -24.73 -5.36 0.86
N LYS A 300 -26.03 -5.49 1.13
CA LYS A 300 -27.11 -4.81 0.40
C LYS A 300 -27.07 -3.28 0.61
N PRO A 301 -27.65 -2.48 -0.30
CA PRO A 301 -27.75 -1.04 -0.10
C PRO A 301 -28.48 -0.72 1.21
N GLY A 302 -27.91 0.17 2.04
CA GLY A 302 -28.52 0.61 3.30
C GLY A 302 -28.26 -0.30 4.51
N VAL A 303 -27.63 -1.47 4.34
CA VAL A 303 -27.24 -2.34 5.46
C VAL A 303 -25.91 -1.89 6.04
N THR A 304 -25.86 -1.69 7.36
CA THR A 304 -24.63 -1.30 8.07
C THR A 304 -23.77 -2.53 8.41
N PRO A 305 -22.43 -2.38 8.49
CA PRO A 305 -21.55 -3.46 8.95
C PRO A 305 -21.91 -4.01 10.34
N ALA A 306 -22.44 -3.17 11.23
CA ALA A 306 -22.88 -3.58 12.56
C ALA A 306 -24.10 -4.53 12.51
N GLN A 307 -25.08 -4.23 11.65
CA GLN A 307 -26.24 -5.09 11.42
C GLN A 307 -25.84 -6.44 10.84
N ALA A 308 -24.96 -6.44 9.84
CA ALA A 308 -24.48 -7.67 9.23
C ALA A 308 -23.63 -8.52 10.20
N ASN A 309 -22.79 -7.89 11.04
CA ASN A 309 -22.07 -8.58 12.11
C ASN A 309 -23.04 -9.21 13.13
N ALA A 310 -24.09 -8.49 13.53
CA ALA A 310 -25.09 -9.01 14.46
C ALA A 310 -25.88 -10.19 13.85
N GLU A 311 -26.21 -10.13 12.56
CA GLU A 311 -26.83 -11.24 11.84
C GLU A 311 -25.91 -12.45 11.77
N CYS A 312 -24.63 -12.28 11.41
CA CYS A 312 -23.65 -13.37 11.40
C CYS A 312 -23.50 -13.99 12.79
N ALA A 313 -23.43 -13.17 13.85
CA ALA A 313 -23.36 -13.66 15.23
C ALA A 313 -24.60 -14.47 15.62
N ALA A 314 -25.81 -14.08 15.17
CA ALA A 314 -27.04 -14.81 15.43
C ALA A 314 -27.07 -16.17 14.69
N ILE A 315 -26.64 -16.22 13.42
CA ILE A 315 -26.51 -17.46 12.65
C ILE A 315 -25.54 -18.40 13.36
N PHE A 316 -24.35 -17.92 13.74
CA PHE A 316 -23.37 -18.76 14.42
C PHE A 316 -23.78 -19.19 15.83
N ALA A 317 -24.59 -18.40 16.55
CA ALA A 317 -25.18 -18.83 17.82
C ALA A 317 -26.24 -19.93 17.63
N HIS A 318 -26.89 -20.00 16.47
CA HIS A 318 -27.75 -21.13 16.11
C HIS A 318 -26.92 -22.36 15.76
N LEU A 319 -25.90 -22.20 14.90
CA LEU A 319 -25.00 -23.28 14.50
C LEU A 319 -24.24 -23.88 15.68
N GLU A 320 -23.86 -23.09 16.69
CA GLU A 320 -23.24 -23.60 17.91
C GLU A 320 -24.15 -24.55 18.70
N LYS A 321 -25.48 -24.33 18.67
CA LYS A 321 -26.45 -25.22 19.33
C LYS A 321 -26.72 -26.48 18.52
N GLU A 322 -26.74 -26.37 17.20
CA GLU A 322 -27.01 -27.49 16.30
C GLU A 322 -25.79 -28.39 16.13
N TYR A 323 -24.60 -27.79 16.07
CA TYR A 323 -23.31 -28.46 15.84
C TYR A 323 -22.29 -28.11 16.93
N PRO A 324 -22.52 -28.51 18.20
CA PRO A 324 -21.66 -28.13 19.32
C PRO A 324 -20.22 -28.67 19.19
N ASP A 325 -20.03 -29.80 18.50
CA ASP A 325 -18.70 -30.41 18.35
C ASP A 325 -17.76 -29.58 17.46
N THR A 326 -18.31 -28.91 16.43
CA THR A 326 -17.55 -28.18 15.42
C THR A 326 -17.60 -26.66 15.59
N ASN A 327 -18.69 -26.12 16.16
CA ASN A 327 -18.95 -24.68 16.19
C ASN A 327 -18.89 -24.06 17.60
N ALA A 328 -18.53 -24.83 18.63
CA ALA A 328 -18.34 -24.31 19.98
C ALA A 328 -17.36 -23.12 20.01
N ASN A 329 -17.78 -22.00 20.60
CA ASN A 329 -17.03 -20.74 20.68
C ASN A 329 -16.60 -20.16 19.32
N THR A 330 -17.25 -20.55 18.23
CA THR A 330 -16.88 -20.12 16.87
C THR A 330 -17.92 -19.16 16.32
N THR A 331 -17.47 -18.03 15.77
CA THR A 331 -18.32 -17.09 15.06
C THR A 331 -17.61 -16.52 13.83
N VAL A 332 -18.32 -15.71 13.04
CA VAL A 332 -17.74 -14.96 11.93
C VAL A 332 -17.81 -13.48 12.23
N VAL A 333 -16.67 -12.80 12.12
CA VAL A 333 -16.57 -11.34 12.19
C VAL A 333 -16.29 -10.77 10.80
N LEU A 334 -16.94 -9.65 10.51
CA LEU A 334 -16.82 -8.94 9.25
C LEU A 334 -15.76 -7.85 9.35
N THR A 335 -14.80 -7.87 8.44
CA THR A 335 -13.81 -6.78 8.27
C THR A 335 -13.99 -6.15 6.90
N SER A 336 -13.84 -4.83 6.79
CA SER A 336 -13.83 -4.16 5.49
C SER A 336 -12.75 -4.75 4.59
N LEU A 337 -13.09 -5.07 3.33
CA LEU A 337 -12.12 -5.59 2.38
C LEU A 337 -10.98 -4.59 2.11
N ASN A 338 -11.26 -3.28 2.21
CA ASN A 338 -10.22 -2.24 2.15
C ASN A 338 -9.22 -2.37 3.29
N ASP A 339 -9.71 -2.61 4.51
CA ASP A 339 -8.85 -2.76 5.70
C ASP A 339 -8.05 -4.07 5.64
N GLU A 340 -8.66 -5.13 5.12
CA GLU A 340 -8.02 -6.42 4.87
C GLU A 340 -6.79 -6.25 3.97
N ILE A 341 -7.02 -5.63 2.81
CA ILE A 341 -6.00 -5.39 1.79
C ILE A 341 -4.94 -4.42 2.32
N GLY A 342 -5.34 -3.33 2.98
CA GLY A 342 -4.39 -2.35 3.54
C GLY A 342 -3.48 -2.94 4.63
N LYS A 343 -4.02 -3.79 5.52
CA LYS A 343 -3.26 -4.44 6.59
C LYS A 343 -2.29 -5.50 6.06
N ASN A 344 -2.74 -6.31 5.10
CA ASN A 344 -1.96 -7.45 4.63
C ASN A 344 -0.91 -7.07 3.57
N GLU A 345 -1.15 -6.04 2.76
CA GLU A 345 -0.29 -5.72 1.60
C GLU A 345 0.72 -4.58 1.83
N GLY A 346 0.88 -4.09 3.06
CA GLY A 346 2.04 -3.27 3.43
C GLY A 346 1.80 -1.75 3.59
N ALA A 347 0.55 -1.32 3.82
CA ALA A 347 0.25 0.09 4.12
C ALA A 347 1.08 0.69 5.28
N PRO A 348 1.36 -0.02 6.40
CA PRO A 348 2.20 0.51 7.47
C PRO A 348 3.62 0.89 7.01
N GLN A 349 4.21 0.08 6.12
CA GLN A 349 5.56 0.27 5.60
C GLN A 349 5.62 1.50 4.70
N VAL A 350 4.61 1.69 3.84
CA VAL A 350 4.49 2.88 2.99
C VAL A 350 4.30 4.14 3.83
N LEU A 351 3.49 4.09 4.90
CA LEU A 351 3.30 5.20 5.83
C LEU A 351 4.59 5.58 6.58
N ILE A 352 5.38 4.60 7.01
CA ILE A 352 6.70 4.86 7.61
C ILE A 352 7.60 5.59 6.61
N CYS A 353 7.64 5.12 5.35
CA CYS A 353 8.41 5.78 4.30
C CYS A 353 7.92 7.23 4.07
N PHE A 354 6.61 7.46 4.07
CA PHE A 354 6.00 8.78 3.92
C PHE A 354 6.45 9.76 5.01
N TRP A 355 6.46 9.34 6.27
CA TRP A 355 6.94 10.18 7.37
C TRP A 355 8.44 10.48 7.27
N ILE A 356 9.26 9.51 6.88
CA ILE A 356 10.70 9.70 6.69
C ILE A 356 10.99 10.73 5.60
N VAL A 357 10.31 10.63 4.44
CA VAL A 357 10.50 11.62 3.36
C VAL A 357 9.92 12.99 3.72
N GLY A 358 8.94 13.04 4.63
CA GLY A 358 8.50 14.28 5.26
C GLY A 358 9.61 14.97 6.06
N LEU A 359 10.37 14.22 6.86
CA LEU A 359 11.53 14.76 7.59
C LEU A 359 12.64 15.25 6.65
N ILE A 360 12.90 14.51 5.58
CA ILE A 360 13.88 14.90 4.54
C ILE A 360 13.45 16.21 3.87
N LEU A 361 12.16 16.38 3.59
CA LEU A 361 11.63 17.63 3.06
C LEU A 361 11.83 18.79 4.04
N LEU A 362 11.61 18.59 5.35
CA LEU A 362 11.88 19.63 6.35
C LEU A 362 13.35 20.06 6.37
N ILE A 363 14.29 19.12 6.23
CA ILE A 363 15.73 19.41 6.09
C ILE A 363 15.99 20.23 4.82
N ALA A 364 15.40 19.85 3.68
CA ALA A 364 15.54 20.57 2.43
C ALA A 364 15.02 22.02 2.55
N CYS A 365 13.86 22.20 3.18
CA CYS A 365 13.26 23.51 3.43
C CYS A 365 14.10 24.36 4.39
N ALA A 366 14.63 23.79 5.46
CA ALA A 366 15.53 24.48 6.40
C ALA A 366 16.81 24.94 5.69
N ASN A 367 17.39 24.10 4.82
CA ASN A 367 18.54 24.46 4.00
C ASN A 367 18.25 25.65 3.09
N VAL A 368 17.13 25.63 2.38
CA VAL A 368 16.73 26.78 1.54
C VAL A 368 16.47 28.02 2.38
N ALA A 369 15.83 27.90 3.55
CA ALA A 369 15.62 29.02 4.46
C ALA A 369 16.96 29.63 4.93
N ASN A 370 17.94 28.79 5.29
CA ASN A 370 19.29 29.21 5.67
C ASN A 370 20.01 29.94 4.52
N LEU A 371 19.91 29.43 3.29
CA LEU A 371 20.46 30.08 2.11
C LEU A 371 19.76 31.42 1.83
N MET A 372 18.43 31.50 2.01
CA MET A 372 17.67 32.75 1.88
C MET A 372 18.04 33.77 2.97
N LEU A 373 18.22 33.34 4.22
CA LEU A 373 18.71 34.19 5.32
C LEU A 373 20.08 34.77 4.97
N ALA A 374 21.02 33.93 4.52
CA ALA A 374 22.38 34.37 4.13
C ALA A 374 22.36 35.37 2.97
N ARG A 375 21.46 35.17 1.99
CA ARG A 375 21.31 36.07 0.85
C ARG A 375 20.65 37.40 1.23
N THR A 376 19.65 37.37 2.09
CA THR A 376 18.95 38.56 2.61
C THR A 376 19.87 39.39 3.49
N ALA A 377 20.77 38.76 4.27
CA ALA A 377 21.80 39.44 5.04
C ALA A 377 22.72 40.34 4.18
N ARG A 378 23.05 39.90 2.95
CA ARG A 378 23.82 40.73 1.99
C ARG A 378 23.03 41.92 1.42
N ARG A 379 21.70 41.93 1.57
CA ARG A 379 20.78 42.98 1.08
C ARG A 379 20.25 43.89 2.20
N VAL A 380 20.77 43.77 3.43
CA VAL A 380 20.30 44.57 4.58
C VAL A 380 20.37 46.07 4.31
N ARG A 381 21.42 46.56 3.64
CA ARG A 381 21.58 47.98 3.28
C ARG A 381 20.48 48.47 2.31
N GLU A 382 20.10 47.63 1.35
CA GLU A 382 19.01 47.92 0.41
C GLU A 382 17.67 48.03 1.15
N PHE A 383 17.41 47.13 2.09
CA PHE A 383 16.18 47.16 2.89
C PHE A 383 16.14 48.35 3.86
N ALA A 384 17.27 48.70 4.48
CA ALA A 384 17.39 49.88 5.33
C ALA A 384 17.10 51.18 4.55
N LEU A 385 17.67 51.32 3.35
CA LEU A 385 17.41 52.45 2.45
C LEU A 385 15.93 52.52 2.03
N ARG A 386 15.32 51.40 1.63
CA ARG A 386 13.90 51.36 1.26
C ARG A 386 12.98 51.72 2.43
N ARG A 387 13.31 51.28 3.65
CA ARG A 387 12.56 51.64 4.86
C ARG A 387 12.73 53.13 5.21
N ALA A 388 13.92 53.69 5.02
CA ALA A 388 14.19 55.13 5.18
C ALA A 388 13.42 55.97 4.14
N LEU A 389 13.21 55.44 2.93
CA LEU A 389 12.37 56.03 1.88
C LEU A 389 10.86 55.80 2.08
N GLY A 390 10.43 55.25 3.23
CA GLY A 390 9.02 55.13 3.60
C GLY A 390 8.35 53.77 3.30
N ALA A 391 9.09 52.74 2.90
CA ALA A 391 8.49 51.41 2.68
C ALA A 391 7.99 50.78 3.99
N THR A 392 6.74 50.31 4.01
CA THR A 392 6.15 49.63 5.17
C THR A 392 6.77 48.25 5.40
N ARG A 393 6.75 47.77 6.65
CA ARG A 393 7.23 46.41 7.00
C ARG A 393 6.50 45.31 6.22
N GLY A 394 5.20 45.48 6.02
CA GLY A 394 4.37 44.55 5.24
C GLY A 394 4.81 44.43 3.78
N ARG A 395 5.21 45.53 3.14
CA ARG A 395 5.71 45.52 1.76
C ARG A 395 7.01 44.71 1.63
N LEU A 396 7.92 44.85 2.59
CA LEU A 396 9.18 44.09 2.61
C LEU A 396 8.94 42.59 2.87
N ILE A 397 8.05 42.27 3.82
CA ILE A 397 7.68 40.88 4.12
C ILE A 397 7.04 40.23 2.89
N ARG A 398 6.08 40.90 2.25
CA ARG A 398 5.41 40.39 1.05
C ARG A 398 6.37 40.13 -0.09
N GLN A 399 7.32 41.05 -0.32
CA GLN A 399 8.30 40.87 -1.38
C GLN A 399 9.16 39.62 -1.12
N LEU A 400 9.70 39.46 0.09
CA LEU A 400 10.52 38.29 0.46
C LEU A 400 9.71 36.99 0.40
N LEU A 401 8.46 37.02 0.86
CA LEU A 401 7.54 35.88 0.79
C LEU A 401 7.23 35.51 -0.66
N SER A 402 7.04 36.49 -1.54
CA SER A 402 6.82 36.28 -2.98
C SER A 402 8.06 35.67 -3.64
N GLU A 403 9.26 36.12 -3.27
CA GLU A 403 10.51 35.49 -3.69
C GLU A 403 10.59 34.03 -3.20
N SER A 404 10.29 33.75 -1.93
CA SER A 404 10.30 32.39 -1.38
C SER A 404 9.30 31.48 -2.08
N VAL A 405 8.03 31.89 -2.17
CA VAL A 405 6.99 31.10 -2.83
C VAL A 405 7.34 30.83 -4.29
N LEU A 406 7.84 31.84 -5.03
CA LEU A 406 8.25 31.64 -6.42
C LEU A 406 9.40 30.62 -6.55
N LEU A 407 10.34 30.61 -5.61
CA LEU A 407 11.42 29.63 -5.59
C LEU A 407 10.90 28.21 -5.33
N PHE A 408 9.96 28.05 -4.40
CA PHE A 408 9.28 26.78 -4.13
C PHE A 408 8.43 26.29 -5.31
N LEU A 409 7.81 27.20 -6.06
CA LEU A 409 7.10 26.86 -7.30
C LEU A 409 8.06 26.38 -8.39
N PHE A 410 9.24 26.99 -8.55
CA PHE A 410 10.25 26.44 -9.47
C PHE A 410 10.77 25.08 -9.00
N GLY A 411 10.97 24.92 -7.69
CA GLY A 411 11.29 23.63 -7.09
C GLY A 411 10.22 22.57 -7.35
N SER A 412 8.94 22.93 -7.28
CA SER A 412 7.83 21.98 -7.51
C SER A 412 7.71 21.55 -8.98
N VAL A 413 8.03 22.43 -9.94
CA VAL A 413 8.16 22.02 -11.35
C VAL A 413 9.26 20.96 -11.51
N GLY A 414 10.43 21.19 -10.90
CA GLY A 414 11.50 20.19 -10.87
C GLY A 414 11.09 18.90 -10.14
N ALA A 415 10.31 19.02 -9.06
CA ALA A 415 9.79 17.90 -8.29
C ALA A 415 8.83 17.02 -9.09
N VAL A 416 7.98 17.61 -9.92
CA VAL A 416 7.08 16.88 -10.83
C VAL A 416 7.89 16.09 -11.86
N LEU A 417 8.92 16.69 -12.46
CA LEU A 417 9.81 16.00 -13.40
C LEU A 417 10.57 14.85 -12.73
N PHE A 418 11.12 15.11 -11.54
CA PHE A 418 11.76 14.07 -10.72
C PHE A 418 10.77 12.96 -10.35
N GLY A 419 9.53 13.33 -10.01
CA GLY A 419 8.47 12.41 -9.64
C GLY A 419 8.08 11.45 -10.76
N LEU A 420 7.98 11.96 -11.99
CA LEU A 420 7.73 11.13 -13.17
C LEU A 420 8.82 10.07 -13.34
N CYS A 421 10.09 10.47 -13.31
CA CYS A 421 11.21 9.52 -13.40
C CYS A 421 11.23 8.54 -12.22
N GLY A 422 11.00 9.02 -11.00
CA GLY A 422 11.05 8.21 -9.79
C GLY A 422 9.99 7.11 -9.76
N ILE A 423 8.77 7.41 -10.20
CA ILE A 423 7.69 6.40 -10.32
C ILE A 423 8.08 5.32 -11.32
N HIS A 424 8.61 5.70 -12.49
CA HIS A 424 9.07 4.73 -13.50
C HIS A 424 10.23 3.85 -13.03
N VAL A 425 11.21 4.42 -12.31
CA VAL A 425 12.33 3.64 -11.76
C VAL A 425 11.85 2.63 -10.73
N ILE A 426 10.93 3.02 -9.85
CA ILE A 426 10.37 2.09 -8.86
C ILE A 426 9.56 0.99 -9.57
N ASP A 427 8.71 1.33 -10.52
CA ASP A 427 7.90 0.34 -11.26
C ASP A 427 8.77 -0.67 -12.03
N ALA A 428 9.87 -0.21 -12.64
CA ALA A 428 10.84 -1.07 -13.30
C ALA A 428 11.59 -2.00 -12.33
N ALA A 429 11.77 -1.58 -11.07
CA ALA A 429 12.44 -2.38 -10.04
C ALA A 429 11.52 -3.40 -9.36
N ILE A 430 10.19 -3.27 -9.49
CA ILE A 430 9.22 -4.22 -8.91
C ILE A 430 9.26 -5.54 -9.71
N PRO A 431 9.63 -6.67 -9.08
CA PRO A 431 9.62 -7.97 -9.75
C PRO A 431 8.23 -8.34 -10.24
N GLY A 432 8.14 -8.94 -11.43
CA GLY A 432 6.88 -9.28 -12.08
C GLY A 432 5.92 -10.08 -11.19
N HIS A 433 6.44 -11.04 -10.41
CA HIS A 433 5.66 -11.90 -9.51
C HIS A 433 5.03 -11.17 -8.31
N VAL A 434 5.51 -9.97 -7.96
CA VAL A 434 4.97 -9.18 -6.83
C VAL A 434 3.85 -8.24 -7.28
N ARG A 435 3.76 -7.94 -8.58
CA ARG A 435 2.84 -6.92 -9.12
C ARG A 435 1.36 -7.21 -8.83
N GLY A 436 0.96 -8.48 -8.81
CA GLY A 436 -0.42 -8.87 -8.51
C GLY A 436 -0.86 -8.63 -7.07
N TYR A 437 0.09 -8.48 -6.15
CA TYR A 437 -0.18 -8.17 -4.73
C TYR A 437 -0.31 -6.67 -4.47
N ILE A 438 0.07 -5.83 -5.45
CA ILE A 438 0.06 -4.38 -5.31
C ILE A 438 -1.33 -3.84 -5.60
N VAL A 439 -1.92 -3.19 -4.59
CA VAL A 439 -3.21 -2.50 -4.71
C VAL A 439 -3.11 -1.38 -5.74
N ASN A 440 -4.09 -1.30 -6.64
CA ASN A 440 -4.13 -0.27 -7.69
C ASN A 440 -2.83 -0.24 -8.54
N TYR A 441 -2.20 -1.40 -8.76
CA TYR A 441 -1.05 -1.51 -9.65
C TYR A 441 -1.39 -0.94 -11.04
N GLY A 442 -0.43 -0.25 -11.67
CA GLY A 442 -0.65 0.48 -12.92
C GLY A 442 -1.44 1.80 -12.79
N HIS A 443 -2.04 2.10 -11.63
CA HIS A 443 -2.73 3.37 -11.36
C HIS A 443 -1.95 4.29 -10.41
N VAL A 444 -0.71 3.92 -10.07
CA VAL A 444 0.26 4.78 -9.39
C VAL A 444 0.80 5.78 -10.42
N GLY A 445 0.50 7.05 -10.22
CA GLY A 445 0.90 8.10 -11.14
C GLY A 445 0.65 9.49 -10.58
N LEU A 446 1.11 10.51 -11.30
CA LEU A 446 0.84 11.89 -10.97
C LEU A 446 -0.57 12.28 -11.43
N ASP A 447 -1.54 12.08 -10.54
CA ASP A 447 -2.92 12.53 -10.74
C ASP A 447 -3.17 13.93 -10.14
N VAL A 448 -4.40 14.42 -10.32
CA VAL A 448 -4.82 15.74 -9.81
C VAL A 448 -4.62 15.84 -8.28
N THR A 449 -4.93 14.78 -7.54
CA THR A 449 -4.75 14.73 -6.07
C THR A 449 -3.29 14.86 -5.69
N THR A 450 -2.41 14.14 -6.40
CA THR A 450 -0.96 14.17 -6.19
C THR A 450 -0.39 15.54 -6.54
N LEU A 451 -0.78 16.13 -7.67
CA LEU A 451 -0.35 17.47 -8.07
C LEU A 451 -0.86 18.55 -7.10
N ALA A 452 -2.11 18.43 -6.63
CA ALA A 452 -2.68 19.33 -5.63
C ALA A 452 -1.92 19.23 -4.29
N PHE A 453 -1.54 18.01 -3.89
CA PHE A 453 -0.70 17.79 -2.72
C PHE A 453 0.71 18.39 -2.88
N THR A 454 1.39 18.13 -4.00
CA THR A 454 2.71 18.73 -4.32
C THR A 454 2.64 20.25 -4.29
N MET A 455 1.60 20.83 -4.88
CA MET A 455 1.39 22.28 -4.89
C MET A 455 1.11 22.80 -3.47
N GLY A 456 0.24 22.13 -2.71
CA GLY A 456 -0.09 22.47 -1.33
C GLY A 456 1.14 22.46 -0.43
N ILE A 457 1.99 21.44 -0.55
CA ILE A 457 3.27 21.36 0.17
C ILE A 457 4.23 22.47 -0.28
N ALA A 458 4.38 22.72 -1.58
CA ALA A 458 5.28 23.75 -2.08
C ALA A 458 4.89 25.14 -1.55
N LEU A 459 3.59 25.46 -1.59
CA LEU A 459 3.06 26.71 -1.04
C LEU A 459 3.19 26.76 0.48
N GLY A 460 2.80 25.69 1.19
CA GLY A 460 2.88 25.60 2.64
C GLY A 460 4.31 25.78 3.16
N CYS A 461 5.27 25.05 2.57
CA CYS A 461 6.68 25.19 2.92
C CYS A 461 7.25 26.56 2.50
N GLY A 462 6.91 27.07 1.32
CA GLY A 462 7.34 28.39 0.86
C GLY A 462 6.87 29.52 1.78
N LEU A 463 5.65 29.40 2.32
CA LEU A 463 5.10 30.33 3.30
C LEU A 463 5.77 30.15 4.67
N LEU A 464 5.81 28.93 5.22
CA LEU A 464 6.36 28.66 6.55
C LEU A 464 7.85 29.05 6.66
N PHE A 465 8.66 28.60 5.70
CA PHE A 465 10.11 28.79 5.71
C PHE A 465 10.55 30.10 5.04
N GLY A 466 9.67 30.75 4.27
CA GLY A 466 9.89 32.11 3.75
C GLY A 466 9.49 33.21 4.72
N LEU A 467 8.47 32.98 5.56
CA LEU A 467 7.99 33.96 6.53
C LEU A 467 9.00 34.23 7.64
N ALA A 468 9.66 33.18 8.15
CA ALA A 468 10.66 33.31 9.21
C ALA A 468 11.81 34.30 8.85
N PRO A 469 12.51 34.15 7.71
CA PRO A 469 13.48 35.15 7.26
C PRO A 469 12.86 36.52 6.95
N ALA A 470 11.64 36.56 6.41
CA ALA A 470 10.98 37.81 6.04
C ALA A 470 10.66 38.68 7.26
N VAL A 471 10.09 38.08 8.31
CA VAL A 471 9.74 38.78 9.55
C VAL A 471 10.99 39.27 10.26
N GLU A 472 12.03 38.45 10.35
CA GLU A 472 13.25 38.80 11.06
C GLU A 472 14.00 39.98 10.41
N ASN A 473 14.13 39.97 9.08
CA ASN A 473 14.77 41.09 8.37
C ASN A 473 13.94 42.37 8.42
N SER A 474 12.61 42.28 8.51
CA SER A 474 11.74 43.45 8.65
C SER A 474 11.88 44.19 9.99
N ARG A 475 12.44 43.52 11.02
CA ARG A 475 12.64 44.07 12.37
C ARG A 475 13.93 44.88 12.50
N LEU A 476 14.83 44.85 11.52
CA LEU A 476 16.08 45.60 11.53
C LEU A 476 15.81 47.12 11.56
N ASP A 477 16.55 47.85 12.40
CA ASP A 477 16.45 49.30 12.55
C ASP A 477 17.42 50.00 11.57
N PRO A 478 16.92 50.85 10.65
CA PRO A 478 17.73 51.62 9.71
C PRO A 478 18.80 52.47 10.38
N ASN A 479 18.52 53.01 11.57
CA ASN A 479 19.42 53.93 12.26
C ASN A 479 20.65 53.24 12.84
N VAL A 480 20.52 51.96 13.22
CA VAL A 480 21.63 51.14 13.72
C VAL A 480 22.44 50.59 12.54
N THR A 481 21.75 50.09 11.52
CA THR A 481 22.38 49.44 10.35
C THR A 481 23.13 50.40 9.41
N LEU A 482 22.79 51.70 9.41
CA LEU A 482 23.51 52.71 8.61
C LEU A 482 24.69 53.36 9.36
N LYS A 483 24.78 53.20 10.69
CA LYS A 483 25.85 53.77 11.54
C LYS A 483 27.00 52.80 11.85
N GLU A 484 26.80 51.49 11.70
CA GLU A 484 27.84 50.47 11.87
C GLU A 484 28.76 50.41 10.64
N GLU A 485 29.68 51.39 10.51
CA GLU A 485 30.65 51.49 9.42
C GLU A 485 31.95 50.69 9.63
N SER A 486 32.17 50.07 10.80
CA SER A 486 33.45 49.42 11.14
C SER A 486 33.37 47.89 11.22
N GLY A 487 33.50 47.23 10.06
CA GLY A 487 34.23 45.95 9.91
C GLY A 487 33.74 44.66 10.60
N GLN A 488 32.75 44.69 11.49
CA GLN A 488 32.16 43.49 12.08
C GLN A 488 30.65 43.56 11.99
N ALA A 489 30.12 43.11 10.86
CA ALA A 489 28.70 42.80 10.72
C ALA A 489 28.36 41.55 11.55
N SER A 490 28.42 41.64 12.88
CA SER A 490 27.69 40.69 13.73
C SER A 490 26.22 41.11 13.67
N GLY A 491 25.52 40.56 12.66
CA GLY A 491 24.09 40.77 12.46
C GLY A 491 23.31 40.65 13.77
N SER A 492 22.24 41.43 13.87
CA SER A 492 21.34 41.49 15.01
C SER A 492 21.20 40.13 15.73
N SER A 493 21.26 40.15 17.06
CA SER A 493 21.20 38.96 17.93
C SER A 493 20.04 38.00 17.60
N GLY A 494 18.95 38.51 17.02
CA GLY A 494 17.84 37.74 16.45
C GLY A 494 18.25 36.83 15.29
N GLY A 495 18.78 37.40 14.20
CA GLY A 495 19.10 36.64 12.96
C GLY A 495 20.15 35.56 13.15
N ALA A 496 21.13 35.82 14.01
CA ALA A 496 22.10 34.82 14.42
C ALA A 496 21.45 33.71 15.28
N ARG A 497 20.47 34.04 16.12
CA ARG A 497 19.74 33.08 16.97
C ARG A 497 18.79 32.21 16.14
N LEU A 498 18.01 32.77 15.22
CA LEU A 498 17.13 31.97 14.36
C LEU A 498 17.94 31.02 13.49
N ARG A 499 19.04 31.48 12.88
CA ARG A 499 19.95 30.60 12.12
C ARG A 499 20.52 29.49 13.00
N ARG A 500 20.94 29.78 14.24
CA ARG A 500 21.43 28.75 15.18
C ARG A 500 20.35 27.75 15.56
N ILE A 501 19.11 28.20 15.77
CA ILE A 501 17.97 27.31 16.05
C ILE A 501 17.66 26.44 14.82
N LEU A 502 17.61 27.02 13.62
CA LEU A 502 17.37 26.29 12.38
C LEU A 502 18.46 25.24 12.14
N VAL A 503 19.73 25.60 12.31
CA VAL A 503 20.85 24.66 12.19
C VAL A 503 20.78 23.58 13.27
N GLY A 504 20.46 23.93 14.52
CA GLY A 504 20.31 22.95 15.60
C GLY A 504 19.15 21.97 15.35
N ALA A 505 18.00 22.48 14.88
CA ALA A 505 16.86 21.66 14.50
C ALA A 505 17.16 20.79 13.27
N GLU A 506 17.86 21.34 12.27
CA GLU A 506 18.31 20.59 11.08
C GLU A 506 19.24 19.44 11.48
N VAL A 507 20.24 19.71 12.34
CA VAL A 507 21.14 18.68 12.87
C VAL A 507 20.35 17.62 13.65
N ALA A 508 19.40 18.03 14.50
CA ALA A 508 18.56 17.10 15.25
C ALA A 508 17.73 16.19 14.33
N VAL A 509 17.06 16.76 13.31
CA VAL A 509 16.27 15.99 12.33
C VAL A 509 17.18 15.10 11.49
N ALA A 510 18.35 15.59 11.07
CA ALA A 510 19.33 14.79 10.34
C ALA A 510 19.83 13.60 11.16
N VAL A 511 20.08 13.77 12.46
CA VAL A 511 20.44 12.68 13.38
C VAL A 511 19.30 11.66 13.48
N VAL A 512 18.05 12.11 13.63
CA VAL A 512 16.89 11.19 13.65
C VAL A 512 16.80 10.40 12.35
N VAL A 513 16.85 11.06 11.19
CA VAL A 513 16.79 10.39 9.88
C VAL A 513 17.96 9.41 9.71
N LEU A 514 19.17 9.78 10.11
CA LEU A 514 20.35 8.92 10.04
C LEU A 514 20.19 7.68 10.93
N VAL A 515 19.75 7.84 12.18
CA VAL A 515 19.51 6.73 13.11
C VAL A 515 18.38 5.83 12.60
N SER A 516 17.25 6.40 12.15
CA SER A 516 16.14 5.63 11.58
C SER A 516 16.57 4.86 10.33
N THR A 517 17.32 5.48 9.43
CA THR A 517 17.85 4.83 8.22
C THR A 517 18.82 3.71 8.60
N ALA A 518 19.74 3.95 9.54
CA ALA A 518 20.67 2.92 10.02
C ALA A 518 19.94 1.75 10.68
N LEU A 519 18.90 2.01 11.48
CA LEU A 519 18.05 0.98 12.07
C LEU A 519 17.25 0.21 11.03
N LEU A 520 16.73 0.87 9.99
CA LEU A 520 16.03 0.20 8.89
C LEU A 520 16.97 -0.68 8.08
N VAL A 521 18.14 -0.17 7.71
CA VAL A 521 19.18 -0.95 7.02
C VAL A 521 19.63 -2.12 7.88
N ARG A 522 19.86 -1.90 9.18
CA ARG A 522 20.19 -2.97 10.12
C ARG A 522 19.07 -4.00 10.22
N SER A 523 17.81 -3.56 10.31
CA SER A 523 16.64 -4.45 10.35
C SER A 523 16.47 -5.24 9.07
N PHE A 524 16.74 -4.62 7.91
CA PHE A 524 16.75 -5.28 6.61
C PHE A 524 17.87 -6.32 6.53
N ILE A 525 19.09 -5.98 6.94
CA ILE A 525 20.23 -6.91 7.01
C ILE A 525 19.90 -8.08 7.95
N ILE A 526 19.34 -7.81 9.13
CA ILE A 526 18.89 -8.86 10.08
C ILE A 526 17.81 -9.73 9.43
N SER A 527 16.86 -9.13 8.70
CA SER A 527 15.75 -9.85 8.05
C SER A 527 16.25 -10.75 6.92
N VAL A 528 17.17 -10.27 6.08
CA VAL A 528 17.73 -11.02 4.94
C VAL A 528 18.73 -12.09 5.41
N ARG A 529 19.44 -11.84 6.52
CA ARG A 529 20.35 -12.82 7.14
C ARG A 529 19.67 -13.72 8.16
N SER A 530 18.38 -13.52 8.44
CA SER A 530 17.64 -14.37 9.37
C SER A 530 17.57 -15.76 8.79
N SER A 531 18.08 -16.75 9.53
CA SER A 531 18.00 -18.13 9.09
C SER A 531 16.52 -18.53 8.95
N PRO A 532 16.09 -19.05 7.79
CA PRO A 532 14.76 -19.60 7.62
C PRO A 532 14.64 -21.02 8.21
N GLY A 533 15.69 -21.55 8.86
CA GLY A 533 15.74 -22.92 9.36
C GLY A 533 16.28 -23.95 8.35
N PHE A 534 16.67 -23.50 7.16
CA PHE A 534 17.29 -24.29 6.10
C PHE A 534 18.33 -23.44 5.34
N THR A 535 19.12 -24.06 4.45
CA THR A 535 20.11 -23.33 3.63
C THR A 535 19.61 -23.13 2.19
N PRO A 536 19.17 -21.90 1.82
CA PRO A 536 18.61 -21.64 0.48
C PRO A 536 19.66 -21.53 -0.63
N ALA A 537 20.93 -21.31 -0.29
CA ALA A 537 22.01 -21.19 -1.27
C ALA A 537 22.11 -22.48 -2.12
N ASN A 538 22.26 -22.32 -3.43
CA ASN A 538 22.41 -23.41 -4.42
C ASN A 538 21.23 -24.40 -4.46
N VAL A 539 20.06 -24.03 -3.97
CA VAL A 539 18.86 -24.87 -4.02
C VAL A 539 17.90 -24.36 -5.08
N VAL A 540 17.48 -25.25 -5.97
CA VAL A 540 16.41 -25.00 -6.93
C VAL A 540 15.23 -25.90 -6.58
N ALA A 541 14.02 -25.33 -6.63
CA ALA A 541 12.78 -26.08 -6.42
C ALA A 541 11.95 -26.06 -7.71
N ALA A 542 11.48 -27.25 -8.11
CA ALA A 542 10.55 -27.42 -9.22
C ALA A 542 9.23 -27.98 -8.68
N GLN A 543 8.16 -27.20 -8.78
CA GLN A 543 6.85 -27.56 -8.26
C GLN A 543 6.00 -28.19 -9.37
N LEU A 544 5.30 -29.27 -9.02
CA LEU A 544 4.47 -30.05 -9.92
C LEU A 544 3.20 -30.51 -9.21
N ALA A 545 2.07 -30.41 -9.88
CA ALA A 545 0.84 -31.09 -9.48
C ALA A 545 0.59 -32.28 -10.41
N LEU A 546 0.44 -33.47 -9.83
CA LEU A 546 0.12 -34.71 -10.53
C LEU A 546 -1.38 -34.76 -10.80
N PRO A 547 -1.80 -34.88 -12.07
CA PRO A 547 -3.22 -34.95 -12.42
C PRO A 547 -3.81 -36.28 -11.93
N LYS A 548 -4.99 -36.20 -11.29
CA LYS A 548 -5.70 -37.37 -10.74
C LYS A 548 -6.05 -38.39 -11.82
N THR A 549 -6.31 -37.95 -13.04
CA THR A 549 -6.62 -38.80 -14.20
C THR A 549 -5.50 -39.79 -14.52
N ARG A 550 -4.24 -39.36 -14.39
CA ARG A 550 -3.05 -40.19 -14.68
C ARG A 550 -2.46 -40.87 -13.45
N TYR A 551 -2.64 -40.26 -12.28
CA TYR A 551 -2.12 -40.76 -11.01
C TYR A 551 -3.25 -40.97 -9.98
N PRO A 552 -4.23 -41.86 -10.24
CA PRO A 552 -5.35 -42.07 -9.32
C PRO A 552 -4.97 -42.86 -8.06
N GLN A 553 -3.85 -43.61 -8.10
CA GLN A 553 -3.42 -44.50 -7.03
C GLN A 553 -2.15 -44.01 -6.35
N PRO A 554 -2.06 -44.09 -4.99
CA PRO A 554 -0.84 -43.78 -4.24
C PRO A 554 0.43 -44.48 -4.75
N ALA A 555 0.31 -45.73 -5.24
CA ALA A 555 1.44 -46.50 -5.77
C ALA A 555 2.06 -45.86 -7.04
N LEU A 556 1.23 -45.30 -7.92
CA LEU A 556 1.71 -44.62 -9.13
C LEU A 556 2.43 -43.31 -8.79
N MET A 557 1.93 -42.56 -7.80
CA MET A 557 2.58 -41.34 -7.31
C MET A 557 3.96 -41.63 -6.71
N ARG A 558 4.09 -42.72 -5.93
CA ARG A 558 5.38 -43.17 -5.39
C ARG A 558 6.36 -43.53 -6.49
N THR A 559 5.94 -44.38 -7.41
CA THR A 559 6.77 -44.81 -8.55
C THR A 559 7.27 -43.61 -9.35
N PHE A 560 6.38 -42.67 -9.67
CA PHE A 560 6.75 -41.43 -10.34
C PHE A 560 7.78 -40.61 -9.55
N THR A 561 7.55 -40.44 -8.24
CA THR A 561 8.46 -39.66 -7.38
C THR A 561 9.84 -40.30 -7.33
N GLN A 562 9.91 -41.62 -7.16
CA GLN A 562 11.17 -42.37 -7.13
C GLN A 562 11.92 -42.31 -8.47
N ASP A 563 11.21 -42.43 -9.59
CA ASP A 563 11.80 -42.33 -10.93
C ASP A 563 12.40 -40.94 -11.18
N VAL A 564 11.68 -39.88 -10.80
CA VAL A 564 12.16 -38.50 -10.96
C VAL A 564 13.36 -38.24 -10.05
N LEU A 565 13.30 -38.64 -8.78
CA LEU A 565 14.44 -38.50 -7.85
C LEU A 565 15.68 -39.23 -8.38
N SER A 566 15.52 -40.45 -8.89
CA SER A 566 16.62 -41.24 -9.47
C SER A 566 17.26 -40.55 -10.67
N ARG A 567 16.43 -40.01 -11.58
CA ARG A 567 16.93 -39.30 -12.77
C ARG A 567 17.62 -37.98 -12.42
N LEU A 568 17.09 -37.23 -11.45
CA LEU A 568 17.69 -35.97 -11.02
C LEU A 568 19.04 -36.20 -10.33
N ARG A 569 19.15 -37.25 -9.51
CA ARG A 569 20.43 -37.64 -8.87
C ARG A 569 21.51 -38.04 -9.86
N ALA A 570 21.14 -38.56 -11.03
CA ALA A 570 22.08 -38.95 -12.06
C ALA A 570 22.68 -37.75 -12.84
N LEU A 571 22.18 -36.53 -12.61
CA LEU A 571 22.71 -35.33 -13.26
C LEU A 571 24.06 -34.93 -12.64
N PRO A 572 25.10 -34.67 -13.45
CA PRO A 572 26.46 -34.45 -12.95
C PRO A 572 26.64 -33.17 -12.13
N GLN A 573 25.71 -32.22 -12.21
CA GLN A 573 25.75 -30.93 -11.50
C GLN A 573 24.95 -30.93 -10.19
N VAL A 574 24.36 -32.08 -9.83
CA VAL A 574 23.46 -32.23 -8.68
C VAL A 574 24.19 -32.95 -7.55
N GLU A 575 24.31 -32.29 -6.40
CA GLU A 575 24.92 -32.84 -5.18
C GLU A 575 23.93 -33.74 -4.43
N SER A 576 22.70 -33.24 -4.23
CA SER A 576 21.64 -33.97 -3.52
C SER A 576 20.26 -33.57 -4.02
N VAL A 577 19.29 -34.49 -3.87
CA VAL A 577 17.91 -34.30 -4.31
C VAL A 577 16.95 -34.81 -3.25
N GLY A 578 15.95 -34.00 -2.93
CA GLY A 578 14.80 -34.37 -2.13
C GLY A 578 13.48 -34.02 -2.84
N ALA A 579 12.38 -34.54 -2.30
CA ALA A 579 11.03 -34.15 -2.66
C ALA A 579 10.24 -33.84 -1.40
N ALA A 580 9.30 -32.90 -1.51
CA ALA A 580 8.35 -32.60 -0.45
C ALA A 580 6.98 -32.23 -1.02
N SER A 581 5.91 -32.49 -0.26
CA SER A 581 4.55 -32.06 -0.64
C SER A 581 4.34 -30.54 -0.54
N SER A 582 5.23 -29.87 0.20
CA SER A 582 5.27 -28.45 0.47
C SER A 582 6.73 -28.05 0.69
N VAL A 583 7.15 -26.93 0.11
CA VAL A 583 8.48 -26.34 0.34
C VAL A 583 8.33 -24.93 0.89
N PRO A 584 9.30 -24.45 1.70
CA PRO A 584 9.30 -23.08 2.19
C PRO A 584 9.18 -22.08 1.05
N PHE A 585 8.29 -21.11 1.21
CA PHE A 585 7.97 -20.07 0.22
C PHE A 585 7.40 -20.59 -1.11
N GLY A 586 7.00 -21.86 -1.18
CA GLY A 586 6.41 -22.48 -2.37
C GLY A 586 4.89 -22.30 -2.50
N GLY A 587 4.21 -21.80 -1.46
CA GLY A 587 2.77 -21.50 -1.47
C GLY A 587 1.85 -22.69 -1.20
N PHE A 588 2.30 -23.94 -1.40
CA PHE A 588 1.54 -25.12 -0.97
C PHE A 588 1.84 -25.43 0.49
N GLY A 589 0.82 -25.62 1.32
CA GLY A 589 1.03 -26.18 2.66
C GLY A 589 -0.29 -26.46 3.36
N GLN A 590 -0.41 -27.67 3.92
CA GLN A 590 -1.61 -28.12 4.62
C GLN A 590 -1.40 -28.03 6.13
N GLY A 591 -2.46 -27.63 6.83
CA GLY A 591 -2.57 -27.89 8.27
C GLY A 591 -3.20 -29.26 8.47
N VAL A 592 -2.78 -29.96 9.52
CA VAL A 592 -3.46 -31.17 9.97
C VAL A 592 -3.67 -31.08 11.47
N GLU A 593 -4.81 -31.55 11.96
CA GLU A 593 -5.00 -31.72 13.39
C GLU A 593 -4.07 -32.82 13.91
N VAL A 594 -3.44 -32.56 15.05
CA VAL A 594 -2.53 -33.50 15.71
C VAL A 594 -2.88 -33.63 17.18
N ARG A 595 -2.80 -34.86 17.70
CA ARG A 595 -3.11 -35.22 19.07
C ARG A 595 -2.07 -36.18 19.63
N ALA A 596 -1.42 -35.80 20.72
CA ALA A 596 -0.56 -36.72 21.47
C ALA A 596 -1.44 -37.74 22.21
N THR A 597 -1.21 -39.04 22.03
CA THR A 597 -2.06 -40.07 22.63
C THR A 597 -1.90 -40.17 24.15
N ASN A 598 -0.76 -39.72 24.67
CA ASN A 598 -0.44 -39.69 26.10
C ASN A 598 -0.92 -38.40 26.82
N LYS A 599 -1.61 -37.49 26.13
CA LYS A 599 -2.18 -36.26 26.72
C LYS A 599 -3.72 -36.31 26.67
N PRO A 600 -4.41 -35.59 27.59
CA PRO A 600 -5.87 -35.51 27.57
C PRO A 600 -6.38 -35.05 26.20
N ALA A 601 -7.53 -35.59 25.79
CA ALA A 601 -8.21 -35.10 24.59
C ALA A 601 -8.48 -33.59 24.75
N PRO A 602 -8.28 -32.79 23.69
CA PRO A 602 -8.78 -31.42 23.68
C PRO A 602 -10.28 -31.40 23.99
N LEU A 603 -10.76 -30.36 24.68
CA LEU A 603 -12.20 -30.15 24.84
C LEU A 603 -12.87 -29.97 23.47
N PRO A 604 -14.17 -30.29 23.31
CA PRO A 604 -14.92 -30.02 22.07
C PRO A 604 -14.70 -28.59 21.57
N GLY A 605 -14.49 -28.42 20.26
CA GLY A 605 -14.12 -27.15 19.63
C GLY A 605 -12.64 -26.73 19.77
N GLN A 606 -11.82 -27.41 20.58
CA GLN A 606 -10.38 -27.11 20.67
C GLN A 606 -9.55 -27.93 19.70
N ARG A 607 -9.21 -27.35 18.55
CA ARG A 607 -8.30 -27.99 17.59
C ARG A 607 -6.85 -27.61 17.85
N PHE A 608 -5.95 -28.60 17.75
CA PHE A 608 -4.51 -28.38 17.81
C PHE A 608 -3.87 -28.81 16.50
N GLY A 609 -3.66 -27.85 15.59
CA GLY A 609 -3.10 -28.11 14.27
C GLY A 609 -1.58 -27.96 14.20
N ALA A 610 -0.94 -28.78 13.38
CA ALA A 610 0.44 -28.62 12.91
C ALA A 610 0.48 -28.55 11.38
N ARG A 611 1.51 -27.91 10.82
CA ARG A 611 1.80 -27.98 9.39
C ARG A 611 2.24 -29.38 9.03
N TYR A 612 1.61 -29.92 8.01
CA TYR A 612 1.87 -31.25 7.48
C TYR A 612 2.72 -31.16 6.23
N THR A 613 3.84 -31.90 6.20
CA THR A 613 4.68 -32.00 5.00
C THR A 613 5.15 -33.44 4.82
N ALA A 614 4.73 -34.08 3.73
CA ALA A 614 5.32 -35.35 3.33
C ALA A 614 6.67 -35.08 2.66
N VAL A 615 7.73 -35.78 3.06
CA VAL A 615 9.09 -35.57 2.55
C VAL A 615 9.77 -36.88 2.17
N SER A 616 10.69 -36.82 1.20
CA SER A 616 11.57 -37.94 0.86
C SER A 616 12.66 -38.11 1.90
N THR A 617 13.28 -39.29 1.95
CA THR A 617 14.42 -39.64 2.81
C THR A 617 15.50 -38.54 2.85
N ASP A 618 15.93 -38.05 1.69
CA ASP A 618 17.06 -37.12 1.58
C ASP A 618 16.67 -35.64 1.67
N TYR A 619 15.40 -35.32 1.96
CA TYR A 619 14.91 -33.93 1.96
C TYR A 619 15.62 -33.06 2.99
N PHE A 620 15.74 -33.54 4.23
CA PHE A 620 16.39 -32.77 5.31
C PHE A 620 17.88 -32.54 5.02
N ALA A 621 18.56 -33.55 4.46
CA ALA A 621 19.95 -33.43 4.03
C ALA A 621 20.07 -32.43 2.87
N THR A 622 19.25 -32.56 1.83
CA THR A 622 19.26 -31.66 0.67
C THR A 622 18.98 -30.21 1.06
N MET A 623 18.06 -29.97 2.00
CA MET A 623 17.74 -28.63 2.51
C MET A 623 18.70 -28.12 3.59
N HIS A 624 19.63 -28.96 4.07
CA HIS A 624 20.46 -28.70 5.25
C HIS A 624 19.63 -28.27 6.48
N ILE A 625 18.54 -28.97 6.73
CA ILE A 625 17.74 -28.80 7.96
C ILE A 625 18.40 -29.61 9.07
N ARG A 626 18.70 -28.96 10.18
CA ARG A 626 19.41 -29.59 11.30
C ARG A 626 18.52 -30.59 12.03
N VAL A 627 18.99 -31.83 12.18
CA VAL A 627 18.42 -32.82 13.10
C VAL A 627 18.90 -32.50 14.52
N LEU A 628 17.98 -32.38 15.46
CA LEU A 628 18.26 -32.04 16.86
C LEU A 628 18.27 -33.27 17.75
N LYS A 629 17.34 -34.22 17.52
CA LYS A 629 17.22 -35.48 18.26
C LYS A 629 16.75 -36.61 17.34
N GLY A 630 17.12 -37.85 17.66
CA GLY A 630 16.67 -39.04 16.94
C GLY A 630 17.26 -39.14 15.53
N ARG A 631 16.43 -39.59 14.58
CA ARG A 631 16.81 -39.83 13.17
C ARG A 631 15.80 -39.22 12.20
N THR A 632 16.20 -39.08 10.94
CA THR A 632 15.28 -38.81 9.83
C THR A 632 14.68 -40.11 9.28
N PHE A 633 13.87 -39.99 8.23
CA PHE A 633 13.35 -41.15 7.50
C PHE A 633 14.49 -41.94 6.85
N THR A 634 14.31 -43.26 6.77
CA THR A 634 15.20 -44.22 6.08
C THR A 634 14.37 -45.10 5.15
N SER A 635 15.02 -46.02 4.43
CA SER A 635 14.32 -47.02 3.61
C SER A 635 13.39 -47.95 4.41
N ALA A 636 13.56 -48.03 5.73
CA ALA A 636 12.68 -48.80 6.61
C ALA A 636 11.32 -48.11 6.86
N ASP A 637 11.21 -46.80 6.63
CA ASP A 637 9.96 -46.05 6.75
C ASP A 637 9.17 -46.07 5.43
N SER A 638 9.00 -47.28 4.88
CA SER A 638 8.36 -47.55 3.59
C SER A 638 6.85 -47.73 3.72
N ALA A 639 6.17 -47.80 2.56
CA ALA A 639 4.77 -48.21 2.51
C ALA A 639 4.56 -49.57 3.20
N GLY A 640 3.58 -49.65 4.11
CA GLY A 640 3.25 -50.86 4.86
C GLY A 640 3.97 -51.06 6.20
N ALA A 641 5.01 -50.25 6.49
CA ALA A 641 5.58 -50.19 7.84
C ALA A 641 4.68 -49.35 8.78
N PHE A 642 4.92 -49.45 10.10
CA PHE A 642 4.27 -48.55 11.05
C PHE A 642 4.62 -47.09 10.71
N PRO A 643 3.64 -46.16 10.72
CA PRO A 643 3.90 -44.77 10.35
C PRO A 643 4.91 -44.09 11.27
N SER A 644 5.90 -43.43 10.66
CA SER A 644 6.91 -42.65 11.39
C SER A 644 6.69 -41.16 11.16
N ALA A 645 6.98 -40.34 12.16
CA ALA A 645 6.95 -38.89 12.04
C ALA A 645 8.24 -38.24 12.55
N VAL A 646 8.61 -37.14 11.90
CA VAL A 646 9.65 -36.22 12.36
C VAL A 646 8.95 -34.90 12.66
N ILE A 647 9.23 -34.29 13.80
CA ILE A 647 8.54 -33.05 14.21
C ILE A 647 9.52 -31.87 14.33
N GLY A 648 9.01 -30.66 14.13
CA GLY A 648 9.73 -29.43 14.45
C GLY A 648 9.86 -29.23 15.96
N GLN A 649 10.92 -28.53 16.37
CA GLN A 649 11.19 -28.18 17.76
C GLN A 649 9.99 -27.48 18.43
N THR A 650 9.33 -26.54 17.76
CA THR A 650 8.17 -25.82 18.34
C THR A 650 6.98 -26.74 18.62
N LEU A 651 6.78 -27.79 17.81
CA LEU A 651 5.73 -28.78 18.08
C LEU A 651 6.11 -29.66 19.27
N ALA A 652 7.38 -30.08 19.34
CA ALA A 652 7.91 -30.86 20.46
C ALA A 652 7.76 -30.11 21.80
N ASP A 653 8.22 -28.85 21.86
CA ASP A 653 8.21 -28.05 23.09
C ASP A 653 6.78 -27.75 23.59
N ARG A 654 5.79 -27.71 22.68
CA ARG A 654 4.39 -27.48 23.07
C ARG A 654 3.66 -28.74 23.54
N LEU A 655 3.91 -29.88 22.92
CA LEU A 655 3.23 -31.13 23.29
C LEU A 655 3.93 -31.87 24.43
N TRP A 656 5.26 -31.76 24.51
CA TRP A 656 6.12 -32.46 25.47
C TRP A 656 7.11 -31.49 26.14
N PRO A 657 6.63 -30.46 26.87
CA PRO A 657 7.51 -29.50 27.52
C PRO A 657 8.41 -30.18 28.56
N GLY A 658 9.72 -30.20 28.31
CA GLY A 658 10.70 -30.85 29.20
C GLY A 658 10.73 -32.38 29.15
N GLU A 659 9.93 -33.01 28.28
CA GLU A 659 9.87 -34.46 28.08
C GLU A 659 10.60 -34.84 26.76
N ASP A 660 11.03 -36.10 26.61
CA ASP A 660 11.58 -36.58 25.33
C ASP A 660 10.44 -36.99 24.39
N PRO A 661 10.27 -36.32 23.23
CA PRO A 661 9.23 -36.67 22.27
C PRO A 661 9.56 -37.95 21.48
N ILE A 662 10.81 -38.41 21.47
CA ILE A 662 11.20 -39.60 20.68
C ILE A 662 10.51 -40.85 21.24
N GLY A 663 9.94 -41.66 20.36
CA GLY A 663 9.19 -42.87 20.72
C GLY A 663 7.73 -42.63 21.15
N GLN A 664 7.34 -41.38 21.39
CA GLN A 664 5.95 -41.02 21.68
C GLN A 664 5.07 -41.22 20.45
N GLN A 665 3.78 -41.44 20.69
CA GLN A 665 2.79 -41.60 19.64
C GLN A 665 2.01 -40.31 19.41
N LEU A 666 1.87 -39.96 18.14
CA LEU A 666 1.11 -38.82 17.65
C LEU A 666 0.04 -39.33 16.69
N GLN A 667 -1.20 -38.93 16.95
CA GLN A 667 -2.33 -39.16 16.06
C GLN A 667 -2.53 -37.93 15.19
N PHE A 668 -2.79 -38.10 13.89
CA PHE A 668 -3.04 -36.97 13.00
C PHE A 668 -4.10 -37.26 11.92
N GLY A 669 -4.74 -36.18 11.47
CA GLY A 669 -5.75 -36.17 10.40
C GLY A 669 -7.07 -36.84 10.78
N ASP A 670 -8.06 -36.75 9.89
CA ASP A 670 -9.42 -37.25 10.12
C ASP A 670 -9.47 -38.78 10.23
N GLN A 671 -8.52 -39.46 9.58
CA GLN A 671 -8.36 -40.91 9.70
C GLN A 671 -7.71 -41.34 11.02
N HIS A 672 -7.38 -40.38 11.89
CA HIS A 672 -6.79 -40.67 13.20
C HIS A 672 -5.54 -41.54 13.10
N THR A 673 -4.70 -41.25 12.09
CA THR A 673 -3.52 -42.04 11.76
C THR A 673 -2.51 -41.94 12.89
N LEU A 674 -2.13 -43.08 13.44
CA LEU A 674 -1.16 -43.17 14.52
C LEU A 674 0.25 -43.27 13.95
N CYS A 675 1.17 -42.44 14.43
CA CYS A 675 2.58 -42.48 14.08
C CYS A 675 3.49 -42.38 15.30
N THR A 676 4.68 -42.96 15.18
CA THR A 676 5.73 -42.85 16.21
C THR A 676 6.70 -41.75 15.83
N ILE A 677 7.04 -40.90 16.79
CA ILE A 677 8.02 -39.83 16.58
C ILE A 677 9.42 -40.44 16.60
N VAL A 678 10.13 -40.35 15.47
CA VAL A 678 11.48 -40.91 15.30
C VAL A 678 12.58 -39.84 15.30
N GLY A 679 12.22 -38.56 15.17
CA GLY A 679 13.18 -37.46 15.15
C GLY A 679 12.57 -36.10 15.44
N VAL A 680 13.43 -35.17 15.87
CA VAL A 680 13.13 -33.75 16.02
C VAL A 680 14.11 -32.94 15.17
N VAL A 681 13.60 -32.02 14.37
CA VAL A 681 14.39 -31.11 13.52
C VAL A 681 14.23 -29.66 13.95
N GLY A 682 15.18 -28.82 13.55
CA GLY A 682 15.05 -27.36 13.69
C GLY A 682 13.84 -26.83 12.94
N ASP A 683 13.18 -25.82 13.51
CA ASP A 683 11.99 -25.25 12.89
C ASP A 683 12.32 -24.50 11.60
N VAL A 684 11.45 -24.67 10.61
CA VAL A 684 11.55 -24.02 9.29
C VAL A 684 10.51 -22.93 9.16
N LYS A 685 10.84 -21.78 8.56
CA LYS A 685 9.87 -20.72 8.26
C LYS A 685 9.25 -20.96 6.90
N MET A 686 7.93 -21.21 6.85
CA MET A 686 7.25 -21.61 5.61
C MET A 686 6.79 -20.44 4.74
N TYR A 687 6.30 -19.34 5.32
CA TYR A 687 5.66 -18.25 4.56
C TYR A 687 6.29 -16.87 4.80
N ASN A 688 6.79 -16.62 6.00
CA ASN A 688 7.30 -15.29 6.37
C ASN A 688 8.54 -15.42 7.26
N LEU A 689 9.62 -14.73 6.88
CA LEU A 689 10.88 -14.70 7.64
C LEU A 689 10.75 -14.05 9.02
N ARG A 690 9.72 -13.22 9.24
CA ARG A 690 9.44 -12.55 10.51
C ARG A 690 8.45 -13.29 11.41
N ALA A 691 7.77 -14.32 10.88
CA ALA A 691 6.84 -15.09 11.68
C ALA A 691 7.59 -15.92 12.74
N ASN A 692 6.91 -16.14 13.87
CA ASN A 692 7.34 -17.13 14.82
C ASN A 692 7.34 -18.51 14.15
N PRO A 693 8.28 -19.40 14.51
CA PRO A 693 8.27 -20.79 14.08
C PRO A 693 6.87 -21.42 14.20
N GLU A 694 6.41 -22.06 13.11
CA GLU A 694 5.14 -22.78 13.11
C GLU A 694 5.33 -24.18 13.70
N ARG A 695 4.24 -24.74 14.23
CA ARG A 695 4.22 -26.17 14.62
C ARG A 695 4.31 -27.02 13.36
N GLN A 696 5.32 -27.87 13.26
CA GLN A 696 5.59 -28.66 12.05
C GLN A 696 5.64 -30.16 12.33
N MET A 697 5.04 -30.91 11.43
CA MET A 697 5.06 -32.36 11.37
C MET A 697 5.43 -32.79 9.96
N TYR A 698 6.45 -33.64 9.87
CA TYR A 698 6.92 -34.27 8.67
C TYR A 698 6.58 -35.75 8.68
N VAL A 699 6.16 -36.29 7.55
CA VAL A 699 5.92 -37.73 7.34
C VAL A 699 6.65 -38.22 6.09
N SER A 700 6.83 -39.53 5.96
CA SER A 700 7.47 -40.12 4.78
C SER A 700 6.57 -40.02 3.55
N LEU A 701 7.09 -39.50 2.43
CA LEU A 701 6.43 -39.54 1.11
C LEU A 701 6.13 -40.97 0.63
N GLU A 702 6.89 -41.96 1.09
CA GLU A 702 6.64 -43.37 0.79
C GLU A 702 5.38 -43.89 1.50
N GLN A 703 5.08 -43.39 2.70
CA GLN A 703 3.88 -43.77 3.44
C GLN A 703 2.68 -42.92 3.00
N PHE A 704 2.90 -41.63 2.79
CA PHE A 704 1.87 -40.64 2.47
C PHE A 704 2.22 -39.87 1.19
N PRO A 705 2.05 -40.48 0.00
CA PRO A 705 2.30 -39.77 -1.25
C PRO A 705 1.31 -38.63 -1.45
N SER A 706 1.78 -37.55 -2.07
CA SER A 706 1.00 -36.34 -2.30
C SER A 706 0.83 -36.08 -3.80
N PRO A 707 -0.35 -35.60 -4.26
CA PRO A 707 -0.54 -35.17 -5.64
C PRO A 707 0.18 -33.85 -5.94
N THR A 708 0.45 -33.01 -4.94
CA THR A 708 1.30 -31.82 -5.09
C THR A 708 2.69 -32.13 -4.55
N LEU A 709 3.71 -31.94 -5.38
CA LEU A 709 5.10 -32.24 -5.04
C LEU A 709 6.01 -31.10 -5.51
N ALA A 710 7.04 -30.84 -4.74
CA ALA A 710 8.16 -30.02 -5.14
C ALA A 710 9.42 -30.87 -5.06
N PHE A 711 10.15 -30.96 -6.18
CA PHE A 711 11.47 -31.54 -6.22
C PHE A 711 12.48 -30.45 -5.90
N VAL A 712 13.36 -30.73 -4.96
CA VAL A 712 14.37 -29.82 -4.48
C VAL A 712 15.73 -30.41 -4.82
N LEU A 713 16.54 -29.65 -5.55
CA LEU A 713 17.87 -30.06 -5.97
C LEU A 713 18.90 -29.06 -5.48
N ARG A 714 19.99 -29.57 -4.91
CA ARG A 714 21.15 -28.79 -4.52
C ARG A 714 22.22 -28.93 -5.61
N SER A 715 22.66 -27.82 -6.17
CA SER A 715 23.79 -27.82 -7.10
C SER A 715 25.11 -27.86 -6.34
N ALA A 716 26.07 -28.58 -6.91
CA ALA A 716 27.44 -28.69 -6.41
C ALA A 716 28.20 -27.35 -6.41
#